data_AF-A0A4U7KU57-F1
#
_entry.id   AF-A0A4U7KU57-F1
#
_cell.length_a   1.000
_cell.length_b   1.000
_cell.length_c   1.000
_cell.angle_alpha   90.00
_cell.angle_beta   90.00
_cell.angle_gamma   90.00
#
_symmetry.space_group_name_H-M   'P 1'
#
loop_
_entity.id
_entity.type
_entity.pdbx_description
1 polymer ?
#
loop_
_entity_poly.entity_id
_entity_poly.type
_entity_poly.pdbx_seq_one_letter_code
_entity_poly.pdbx_strand_id
1 'polypeptide(L)'
;MTSKNPLELPLPVVVDNLLPLLSSRDLTVLRSVSKQAKALAEDELLWKRKVLADFTFPAHATARMGGWFNLYRGLSRPQVYVWGSADNGRLGIDYEELLARWGSGRHPQAGIAYPMKLRTISSLQRPNSQARRLGTEQDEERPLGAVVEIVAGGWSFHARTSTGRVWYWGTMDGETYGGPTASVRHPGKVRRTPHLLEDLPPIQSLSGGRGHAVALTYNNRILEWRAWGTIWELEGFPASVIGTPTQASTSDSSDPAVPSTSNIKQLEAGWTFSAILTHTGQVWIWYSDWSAGSFNRAYYRGYPLEEAMYADPPGNDHLKRLPINVTPIQLPSIVSGQHHQSDQEQNDATNKITQIAAGEDFVIALTEAGTLYRIDLHLPALPTAEDHLVIRRLQESMDGADQSGIGAKIHQALMTRFVQTRARWERLSAFEDPQSLPGFDTAWLENKRGVRGSVGKISHISAHFRQFVAFHTVVACERQESEQTAGEETQTLVLLGSSTSAEPQLIPELQARGVIKVTMGDYHYGALTQKGEILTWGAWSSGALGNWPPPWLRTADTAGAGVGGDAAQEAHQVGEQGQEYQGDRGWFGNLVPLPSMFRAPQRGAFQPRIGFAGRGRVGRAGAAPRSAGPSQDNVATPTLIHIHPEPAKEGEEGSSGTPFAFDLVFAGWHSSALVMDAPASASS
;
A
#
# COMPACT_ATOMS: atom_id res chain seq x y z
N MET A 1 -2.17 38.59 40.18
CA MET A 1 -2.77 37.62 39.25
C MET A 1 -2.61 36.25 39.87
N THR A 2 -3.67 35.69 40.44
CA THR A 2 -3.64 34.32 40.98
C THR A 2 -3.44 33.36 39.81
N SER A 3 -2.36 32.57 39.83
CA SER A 3 -2.13 31.55 38.81
C SER A 3 -3.25 30.52 38.92
N LYS A 4 -4.26 30.60 38.06
CA LYS A 4 -5.29 29.58 37.97
C LYS A 4 -4.62 28.27 37.57
N ASN A 5 -4.90 27.21 38.30
CA ASN A 5 -4.41 25.88 37.97
C ASN A 5 -4.95 25.53 36.56
N PRO A 6 -4.08 25.22 35.57
CA PRO A 6 -4.53 24.92 34.21
C PRO A 6 -5.46 23.69 34.15
N LEU A 7 -5.46 22.82 35.16
CA LEU A 7 -6.38 21.68 35.27
C LEU A 7 -7.78 22.06 35.78
N GLU A 8 -7.99 23.31 36.20
CA GLU A 8 -9.32 23.87 36.56
C GLU A 8 -10.03 24.53 35.37
N LEU A 9 -9.39 24.55 34.19
CA LEU A 9 -10.06 24.94 32.95
C LEU A 9 -11.19 23.93 32.62
N PRO A 10 -12.22 24.34 31.84
CA PRO A 10 -13.29 23.44 31.44
C PRO A 10 -12.73 22.14 30.83
N LEU A 11 -13.30 21.00 31.23
CA LEU A 11 -12.85 19.66 30.83
C LEU A 11 -12.59 19.55 29.31
N PRO A 12 -13.48 20.03 28.42
CA PRO A 12 -13.22 19.97 26.99
C PRO A 12 -11.95 20.75 26.61
N VAL A 13 -11.69 21.92 27.17
CA VAL A 13 -10.47 22.69 26.83
C VAL A 13 -9.21 21.91 27.17
N VAL A 14 -9.19 21.28 28.34
CA VAL A 14 -8.02 20.52 28.84
C VAL A 14 -7.82 19.23 28.03
N VAL A 15 -8.85 18.40 27.93
CA VAL A 15 -8.79 17.07 27.30
C VAL A 15 -8.69 17.17 25.77
N ASP A 16 -9.33 18.18 25.17
CA ASP A 16 -9.43 18.29 23.72
C ASP A 16 -8.26 19.03 23.09
N ASN A 17 -7.72 20.05 23.79
CA ASN A 17 -6.79 21.00 23.17
C ASN A 17 -5.42 21.05 23.84
N LEU A 18 -5.34 20.84 25.16
CA LEU A 18 -4.07 20.98 25.89
C LEU A 18 -3.35 19.64 26.04
N LEU A 19 -4.02 18.64 26.58
CA LEU A 19 -3.42 17.32 26.84
C LEU A 19 -2.97 16.59 25.57
N PRO A 20 -3.66 16.67 24.41
CA PRO A 20 -3.20 15.99 23.21
C PRO A 20 -1.85 16.49 22.69
N LEU A 21 -1.48 17.74 23.00
CA LEU A 21 -0.20 18.35 22.64
C LEU A 21 0.99 17.80 23.46
N LEU A 22 0.72 17.14 24.58
CA LEU A 22 1.75 16.57 25.44
C LEU A 22 2.26 15.23 24.87
N SER A 23 3.55 14.95 25.11
CA SER A 23 4.14 13.67 24.77
C SER A 23 3.57 12.55 25.65
N SER A 24 3.64 11.30 25.18
CA SER A 24 3.20 10.14 25.97
C SER A 24 4.00 10.01 27.28
N ARG A 25 5.25 10.49 27.30
CA ARG A 25 6.08 10.59 28.51
C ARG A 25 5.49 11.58 29.50
N ASP A 26 5.16 12.78 29.05
CA ASP A 26 4.63 13.84 29.91
C ASP A 26 3.24 13.50 30.44
N LEU A 27 2.40 12.84 29.62
CA LEU A 27 1.11 12.32 30.07
C LEU A 27 1.26 11.25 31.15
N THR A 28 2.28 10.39 31.04
CA THR A 28 2.57 9.37 32.07
C THR A 28 3.06 10.01 33.36
N VAL A 29 3.90 11.05 33.27
CA VAL A 29 4.34 11.82 34.44
C VAL A 29 3.13 12.53 35.06
N LEU A 30 2.33 13.24 34.27
CA LEU A 30 1.13 13.94 34.72
C LEU A 30 0.15 13.00 35.43
N ARG A 31 -0.07 11.80 34.88
CA ARG A 31 -0.88 10.74 35.50
C ARG A 31 -0.42 10.39 36.92
N SER A 32 0.87 10.49 37.22
CA SER A 32 1.43 10.18 38.53
C SER A 32 1.36 11.32 39.56
N VAL A 33 1.02 12.54 39.13
CA VAL A 33 1.06 13.75 39.99
C VAL A 33 -0.13 13.83 40.95
N SER A 34 -1.35 13.49 40.50
CA SER A 34 -2.56 13.57 41.34
C SER A 34 -3.67 12.65 40.84
N LYS A 35 -4.69 12.40 41.68
CA LYS A 35 -5.89 11.63 41.29
C LYS A 35 -6.67 12.29 40.15
N GLN A 36 -6.78 13.62 40.16
CA GLN A 36 -7.45 14.40 39.11
C GLN A 36 -6.66 14.31 37.80
N ALA A 37 -5.34 14.47 37.85
CA ALA A 37 -4.47 14.36 36.69
C ALA A 37 -4.47 12.94 36.10
N LYS A 38 -4.55 11.91 36.97
CA LYS A 38 -4.75 10.52 36.56
C LYS A 38 -6.06 10.35 35.77
N ALA A 39 -7.18 10.84 36.29
CA ALA A 39 -8.48 10.73 35.62
C ALA A 39 -8.48 11.41 34.24
N LEU A 40 -7.85 12.58 34.12
CA LEU A 40 -7.71 13.29 32.84
C LEU A 40 -6.78 12.56 31.86
N ALA A 41 -5.68 11.97 32.34
CA ALA A 41 -4.74 11.24 31.50
C ALA A 41 -5.25 9.84 31.07
N GLU A 42 -6.28 9.31 31.74
CA GLU A 42 -6.94 8.05 31.40
C GLU A 42 -8.24 8.27 30.59
N ASP A 43 -8.52 9.51 30.18
CA ASP A 43 -9.73 9.86 29.43
C ASP A 43 -9.72 9.29 28.00
N GLU A 44 -10.84 8.68 27.58
CA GLU A 44 -10.97 8.04 26.27
C GLU A 44 -10.91 9.02 25.10
N LEU A 45 -11.39 10.25 25.28
CA LEU A 45 -11.41 11.26 24.21
C LEU A 45 -10.01 11.85 23.97
N LEU A 46 -9.20 12.01 25.03
CA LEU A 46 -7.77 12.31 24.91
C LEU A 46 -7.08 11.28 24.00
N TRP A 47 -7.23 9.99 24.32
CA TRP A 47 -6.55 8.93 23.57
C TRP A 47 -7.13 8.77 22.16
N LYS A 48 -8.42 9.02 21.94
CA LYS A 48 -9.00 9.12 20.59
C LYS A 48 -8.28 10.19 19.76
N ARG A 49 -8.12 11.40 20.30
CA ARG A 49 -7.44 12.49 19.60
C ARG A 49 -5.97 12.15 19.34
N LYS A 50 -5.28 11.57 20.32
CA LYS A 50 -3.89 11.14 20.13
C LYS A 50 -3.75 10.03 19.10
N VAL A 51 -4.67 9.06 19.04
CA VAL A 51 -4.66 8.04 17.97
C VAL A 51 -4.80 8.71 16.60
N LEU A 52 -5.77 9.60 16.43
CA LEU A 52 -6.01 10.28 15.15
C LEU A 52 -4.90 11.28 14.75
N ALA A 53 -4.20 11.86 15.74
CA ALA A 53 -3.12 12.81 15.51
C ALA A 53 -1.77 12.12 15.26
N ASP A 54 -1.42 11.13 16.09
CA ASP A 54 -0.11 10.46 16.04
C ASP A 54 -0.09 9.31 15.02
N PHE A 55 -1.26 8.76 14.66
CA PHE A 55 -1.39 7.62 13.75
C PHE A 55 -2.38 7.90 12.62
N THR A 56 -2.03 7.46 11.41
CA THR A 56 -2.93 7.50 10.25
C THR A 56 -3.90 6.32 10.31
N PHE A 57 -4.72 6.28 11.37
CA PHE A 57 -5.67 5.21 11.62
C PHE A 57 -7.05 5.58 11.07
N PRO A 58 -7.69 4.74 10.24
CA PRO A 58 -9.01 5.04 9.69
C PRO A 58 -10.02 5.26 10.82
N ALA A 59 -10.73 6.40 10.81
CA ALA A 59 -11.69 6.74 11.86
C ALA A 59 -12.82 5.70 12.02
N HIS A 60 -13.09 4.93 10.97
CA HIS A 60 -14.12 3.89 10.91
C HIS A 60 -13.62 2.49 11.30
N ALA A 61 -12.31 2.29 11.53
CA ALA A 61 -11.79 1.00 11.97
C ALA A 61 -12.14 0.76 13.45
N THR A 62 -12.77 -0.38 13.75
CA THR A 62 -13.35 -0.69 15.07
C THR A 62 -12.37 -1.42 16.00
N ALA A 63 -11.06 -1.17 15.88
CA ALA A 63 -10.02 -1.73 16.74
C ALA A 63 -10.06 -1.22 18.20
N ARG A 64 -11.23 -0.83 18.71
CA ARG A 64 -11.50 -0.49 20.11
C ARG A 64 -11.52 -1.75 20.98
N MET A 65 -10.51 -2.61 20.85
CA MET A 65 -10.29 -3.78 21.69
C MET A 65 -9.90 -3.29 23.11
N GLY A 66 -10.91 -2.93 23.91
CA GLY A 66 -10.73 -2.44 25.28
C GLY A 66 -10.43 -0.94 25.44
N GLY A 67 -10.86 -0.07 24.52
CA GLY A 67 -10.74 1.40 24.63
C GLY A 67 -9.60 2.03 23.82
N TRP A 68 -9.63 3.36 23.65
CA TRP A 68 -8.67 4.12 22.83
C TRP A 68 -7.25 4.09 23.38
N PHE A 69 -7.09 4.01 24.71
CA PHE A 69 -5.77 3.89 25.33
C PHE A 69 -5.05 2.60 24.93
N ASN A 70 -5.76 1.47 24.94
CA ASN A 70 -5.19 0.17 24.57
C ASN A 70 -4.85 0.11 23.08
N LEU A 71 -5.70 0.69 22.24
CA LEU A 71 -5.41 0.88 20.81
C LEU A 71 -4.14 1.72 20.62
N TYR A 72 -4.01 2.87 21.28
CA TYR A 72 -2.82 3.70 21.21
C TYR A 72 -1.56 2.93 21.65
N ARG A 73 -1.66 2.14 22.72
CA ARG A 73 -0.55 1.31 23.23
C ARG A 73 -0.11 0.26 22.20
N GLY A 74 -1.05 -0.38 21.52
CA GLY A 74 -0.78 -1.35 20.46
C GLY A 74 -0.15 -0.70 19.24
N LEU A 75 -0.74 0.40 18.74
CA LEU A 75 -0.24 1.17 17.61
C LEU A 75 1.15 1.76 17.86
N SER A 76 1.49 2.06 19.12
CA SER A 76 2.82 2.53 19.51
C SER A 76 3.92 1.47 19.37
N ARG A 77 3.58 0.19 19.17
CA ARG A 77 4.54 -0.92 18.99
C ARG A 77 4.11 -1.86 17.85
N PRO A 78 4.02 -1.35 16.61
CA PRO A 78 3.57 -2.14 15.48
C PRO A 78 4.67 -3.09 15.02
N GLN A 79 4.25 -4.27 14.57
CA GLN A 79 5.09 -5.32 14.01
C GLN A 79 4.86 -5.37 12.51
N VAL A 80 5.93 -5.48 11.73
CA VAL A 80 5.86 -5.61 10.27
C VAL A 80 5.97 -7.09 9.91
N TYR A 81 4.98 -7.60 9.19
CA TYR A 81 4.98 -8.97 8.64
C TYR A 81 5.04 -8.91 7.12
N VAL A 82 5.87 -9.76 6.53
CA VAL A 82 6.13 -9.81 5.08
C VAL A 82 6.05 -11.25 4.57
N TRP A 83 5.59 -11.45 3.33
CA TRP A 83 5.54 -12.75 2.66
C TRP A 83 5.46 -12.60 1.12
N GLY A 84 5.68 -13.69 0.39
CA GLY A 84 5.75 -13.72 -1.08
C GLY A 84 7.15 -13.98 -1.65
N SER A 85 7.41 -13.52 -2.88
CA SER A 85 8.71 -13.66 -3.54
C SER A 85 9.82 -12.95 -2.76
N ALA A 86 10.97 -13.61 -2.60
CA ALA A 86 12.17 -13.03 -1.99
C ALA A 86 13.08 -12.30 -2.99
N ASP A 87 12.74 -12.31 -4.29
CA ASP A 87 13.56 -11.71 -5.34
C ASP A 87 13.65 -10.18 -5.16
N ASN A 88 14.71 -9.58 -5.71
CA ASN A 88 14.97 -8.14 -5.59
C ASN A 88 15.01 -7.63 -4.14
N GLY A 89 15.23 -8.51 -3.14
CA GLY A 89 15.30 -8.13 -1.73
C GLY A 89 13.98 -7.60 -1.16
N ARG A 90 12.85 -7.80 -1.85
CA ARG A 90 11.57 -7.15 -1.56
C ARG A 90 10.95 -7.52 -0.20
N LEU A 91 11.35 -8.64 0.40
CA LEU A 91 10.89 -9.02 1.74
C LEU A 91 11.70 -8.35 2.85
N GLY A 92 12.86 -7.77 2.57
CA GLY A 92 13.65 -7.11 3.62
C GLY A 92 14.29 -8.08 4.62
N ILE A 93 14.26 -9.38 4.35
CA ILE A 93 14.83 -10.41 5.22
C ILE A 93 16.20 -10.79 4.70
N ASP A 94 17.19 -10.75 5.59
CA ASP A 94 18.54 -11.16 5.24
C ASP A 94 18.63 -12.67 4.97
N TYR A 95 19.49 -13.06 4.04
CA TYR A 95 19.66 -14.46 3.66
C TYR A 95 20.21 -15.30 4.80
N GLU A 96 21.13 -14.75 5.61
CA GLU A 96 21.65 -15.44 6.79
C GLU A 96 20.55 -15.68 7.84
N GLU A 97 19.65 -14.70 8.02
CA GLU A 97 18.48 -14.85 8.88
C GLU A 97 17.54 -15.95 8.39
N LEU A 98 17.28 -16.02 7.08
CA LEU A 98 16.46 -17.09 6.48
C LEU A 98 17.11 -18.46 6.64
N LEU A 99 18.42 -18.57 6.41
CA LEU A 99 19.18 -19.81 6.60
C LEU A 99 19.13 -20.29 8.06
N ALA A 100 19.33 -19.37 9.00
CA ALA A 100 19.23 -19.68 10.42
C ALA A 100 17.84 -20.20 10.82
N ARG A 101 16.78 -19.74 10.14
CA ARG A 101 15.39 -20.14 10.40
C ARG A 101 14.99 -21.47 9.75
N TRP A 102 15.53 -21.82 8.58
CA TRP A 102 15.14 -23.02 7.84
C TRP A 102 16.11 -24.20 7.91
N GLY A 103 17.31 -23.99 8.44
CA GLY A 103 18.38 -24.99 8.42
C GLY A 103 18.97 -25.17 7.02
N SER A 104 20.18 -25.71 6.95
CA SER A 104 20.88 -25.96 5.69
C SER A 104 20.11 -26.97 4.82
N GLY A 105 19.56 -26.54 3.69
CA GLY A 105 18.97 -27.45 2.68
C GLY A 105 17.63 -27.04 2.07
N ARG A 106 16.96 -25.99 2.57
CA ARG A 106 15.74 -25.45 1.92
C ARG A 106 16.08 -24.16 1.18
N HIS A 107 16.11 -24.24 -0.15
CA HIS A 107 16.25 -23.05 -0.98
C HIS A 107 14.90 -22.30 -1.05
N PRO A 108 14.84 -21.00 -0.72
CA PRO A 108 13.63 -20.17 -0.89
C PRO A 108 13.27 -19.86 -2.34
N GLN A 109 13.67 -20.68 -3.31
CA GLN A 109 13.43 -20.41 -4.74
C GLN A 109 11.93 -20.25 -5.09
N ALA A 110 11.03 -20.57 -4.16
CA ALA A 110 9.58 -20.44 -4.26
C ALA A 110 8.98 -19.27 -3.44
N GLY A 111 9.78 -18.46 -2.73
CA GLY A 111 9.29 -17.41 -1.83
C GLY A 111 8.80 -17.93 -0.46
N ILE A 112 8.27 -17.01 0.36
CA ILE A 112 7.75 -17.28 1.72
C ILE A 112 6.24 -17.30 1.66
N ALA A 113 5.63 -18.47 1.85
CA ALA A 113 4.18 -18.67 1.70
C ALA A 113 3.35 -18.41 2.97
N TYR A 114 3.90 -17.71 3.97
CA TYR A 114 3.25 -17.42 5.24
C TYR A 114 3.77 -16.10 5.82
N PRO A 115 2.95 -15.33 6.57
CA PRO A 115 3.39 -14.08 7.18
C PRO A 115 4.60 -14.28 8.09
N MET A 116 5.71 -13.61 7.77
CA MET A 116 6.94 -13.68 8.54
C MET A 116 7.28 -12.31 9.16
N LYS A 117 7.57 -12.30 10.46
CA LYS A 117 7.91 -11.07 11.18
C LYS A 117 9.29 -10.55 10.77
N LEU A 118 9.35 -9.29 10.37
CA LEU A 118 10.55 -8.56 10.00
C LEU A 118 11.23 -7.98 11.25
N ARG A 119 12.35 -8.58 11.68
CA ARG A 119 12.98 -8.26 12.97
C ARG A 119 13.72 -6.92 12.96
N THR A 120 14.33 -6.54 11.84
CA THR A 120 15.19 -5.34 11.72
C THR A 120 14.50 -4.06 12.16
N ILE A 121 13.24 -3.85 11.75
CA ILE A 121 12.47 -2.67 12.14
C ILE A 121 12.02 -2.78 13.61
N SER A 122 11.61 -3.96 14.05
CA SER A 122 11.18 -4.19 15.43
C SER A 122 12.31 -4.05 16.47
N SER A 123 13.56 -4.41 16.13
CA SER A 123 14.70 -4.28 17.03
C SER A 123 15.10 -2.82 17.25
N LEU A 124 15.02 -2.00 16.20
CA LEU A 124 15.42 -0.58 16.23
C LEU A 124 14.34 0.31 16.88
N GLN A 125 13.11 -0.17 16.98
CA GLN A 125 12.04 0.47 17.76
C GLN A 125 12.13 0.22 19.27
N ARG A 126 13.00 -0.69 19.74
CA ARG A 126 13.20 -0.90 21.19
C ARG A 126 14.06 0.25 21.74
N PRO A 127 13.55 1.11 22.64
CA PRO A 127 14.41 2.08 23.32
C PRO A 127 15.45 1.32 24.12
N ASN A 128 16.73 1.57 23.83
CA ASN A 128 17.85 0.92 24.49
C ASN A 128 17.80 1.25 25.99
N SER A 129 17.42 0.27 26.83
CA SER A 129 17.21 0.47 28.27
C SER A 129 18.51 0.82 29.01
N GLN A 130 19.68 0.56 28.42
CA GLN A 130 20.99 0.89 28.98
C GLN A 130 21.54 2.27 28.60
N ALA A 131 21.07 2.91 27.52
CA ALA A 131 21.54 4.24 27.12
C ALA A 131 20.95 5.38 28.00
N ARG A 132 19.97 5.07 28.86
CA ARG A 132 19.21 6.05 29.66
C ARG A 132 19.89 6.52 30.96
N ARG A 133 21.16 6.18 31.21
CA ARG A 133 21.82 6.48 32.50
C ARG A 133 22.88 7.58 32.51
N LEU A 134 23.30 8.15 31.38
CA LEU A 134 24.17 9.33 31.41
C LEU A 134 23.57 10.43 30.54
N GLY A 135 23.14 11.52 31.19
CA GLY A 135 22.68 12.72 30.51
C GLY A 135 23.85 13.49 29.93
N THR A 136 23.82 13.66 28.61
CA THR A 136 24.40 14.79 27.89
C THR A 136 23.37 15.22 26.86
N GLU A 137 22.96 16.49 26.88
CA GLU A 137 21.91 17.09 26.03
C GLU A 137 22.22 17.03 24.51
N GLN A 138 23.36 16.45 24.12
CA GLN A 138 23.82 16.35 22.72
C GLN A 138 23.50 14.99 22.05
N ASP A 139 23.07 13.97 22.81
CA ASP A 139 22.68 12.65 22.28
C ASP A 139 21.16 12.39 22.38
N GLU A 140 20.32 13.42 22.19
CA GLU A 140 18.90 13.18 21.91
C GLU A 140 18.76 12.63 20.48
N GLU A 141 19.03 11.33 20.30
CA GLU A 141 18.53 10.58 19.14
C GLU A 141 17.02 10.83 19.05
N ARG A 142 16.61 11.63 18.06
CA ARG A 142 15.20 11.91 17.81
C ARG A 142 14.45 10.59 17.72
N PRO A 143 13.39 10.38 18.52
CA PRO A 143 12.68 9.11 18.54
C PRO A 143 12.20 8.76 17.13
N LEU A 144 12.51 7.56 16.65
CA LEU A 144 12.10 7.10 15.30
C LEU A 144 10.58 7.05 15.13
N GLY A 145 9.83 6.84 16.22
CA GLY A 145 8.38 6.67 16.17
C GLY A 145 7.95 5.27 15.75
N ALA A 146 6.65 5.01 15.87
CA ALA A 146 6.02 3.76 15.48
C ALA A 146 5.76 3.75 13.96
N VAL A 147 5.83 2.60 13.30
CA VAL A 147 5.47 2.48 11.87
C VAL A 147 3.94 2.55 11.74
N VAL A 148 3.45 3.60 11.09
CA VAL A 148 2.00 3.90 11.03
C VAL A 148 1.39 3.60 9.67
N GLU A 149 2.22 3.50 8.64
CA GLU A 149 1.81 3.30 7.25
C GLU A 149 2.88 2.51 6.52
N ILE A 150 2.45 1.55 5.70
CA ILE A 150 3.33 0.82 4.79
C ILE A 150 2.79 0.93 3.38
N VAL A 151 3.71 1.08 2.43
CA VAL A 151 3.42 1.28 1.01
C VAL A 151 4.26 0.31 0.22
N ALA A 152 3.65 -0.37 -0.74
CA ALA A 152 4.32 -1.33 -1.60
C ALA A 152 4.56 -0.72 -2.99
N GLY A 153 5.81 -0.75 -3.46
CA GLY A 153 6.15 -0.54 -4.86
C GLY A 153 6.20 -1.88 -5.61
N GLY A 154 6.54 -1.88 -6.90
CA GLY A 154 6.57 -3.11 -7.70
C GLY A 154 7.51 -4.20 -7.14
N TRP A 155 8.64 -3.79 -6.54
CA TRP A 155 9.67 -4.68 -5.99
C TRP A 155 10.24 -4.18 -4.65
N SER A 156 9.52 -3.29 -3.96
CA SER A 156 10.01 -2.63 -2.76
C SER A 156 8.88 -2.34 -1.78
N PHE A 157 9.26 -2.05 -0.55
CA PHE A 157 8.36 -1.44 0.44
C PHE A 157 8.98 -0.17 0.99
N HIS A 158 8.08 0.72 1.39
CA HIS A 158 8.38 1.90 2.16
C HIS A 158 7.49 1.91 3.40
N ALA A 159 8.04 2.23 4.56
CA ALA A 159 7.27 2.30 5.80
C ALA A 159 7.48 3.63 6.49
N ARG A 160 6.40 4.40 6.66
CA ARG A 160 6.41 5.70 7.31
C ARG A 160 6.13 5.55 8.81
N THR A 161 6.85 6.31 9.60
CA THR A 161 6.70 6.36 11.06
C THR A 161 5.83 7.54 11.51
N SER A 162 5.37 7.51 12.76
CA SER A 162 4.56 8.58 13.37
C SER A 162 5.29 9.92 13.46
N THR A 163 6.62 9.92 13.38
CA THR A 163 7.45 11.15 13.35
C THR A 163 7.76 11.62 11.93
N GLY A 164 7.22 10.94 10.91
CA GLY A 164 7.43 11.26 9.50
C GLY A 164 8.76 10.77 8.92
N ARG A 165 9.49 9.87 9.60
CA ARG A 165 10.66 9.17 9.03
C ARG A 165 10.21 8.01 8.15
N VAL A 166 11.00 7.68 7.13
CA VAL A 166 10.67 6.64 6.14
C VAL A 166 11.74 5.55 6.14
N TRP A 167 11.32 4.30 6.31
CA TRP A 167 12.12 3.11 6.03
C TRP A 167 11.89 2.66 4.60
N TYR A 168 12.90 2.03 3.99
CA TYR A 168 12.79 1.45 2.66
C TYR A 168 13.61 0.17 2.53
N TRP A 169 13.16 -0.74 1.68
CA TRP A 169 13.90 -1.93 1.24
C TRP A 169 13.34 -2.49 -0.06
N GLY A 170 14.05 -3.46 -0.64
CA GLY A 170 13.80 -4.01 -1.96
C GLY A 170 14.57 -3.27 -3.06
N THR A 171 13.97 -3.17 -4.23
CA THR A 171 14.52 -2.45 -5.39
C THR A 171 13.46 -1.50 -5.95
N MET A 172 13.85 -0.28 -6.32
CA MET A 172 12.92 0.65 -6.95
C MET A 172 12.51 0.15 -8.33
N ASP A 173 13.47 -0.25 -9.15
CA ASP A 173 13.22 -0.84 -10.46
C ASP A 173 13.85 -2.23 -10.56
N GLY A 174 13.01 -3.26 -10.43
CA GLY A 174 13.43 -4.66 -10.50
C GLY A 174 13.65 -5.18 -11.93
N GLU A 175 13.41 -4.37 -12.97
CA GLU A 175 13.68 -4.72 -14.37
C GLU A 175 15.12 -4.40 -14.78
N THR A 176 15.78 -3.49 -14.05
CA THR A 176 17.17 -3.12 -14.30
C THR A 176 18.13 -3.81 -13.31
N TYR A 177 19.26 -4.29 -13.83
CA TYR A 177 20.30 -4.91 -13.00
C TYR A 177 21.37 -3.88 -12.62
N GLY A 178 21.35 -3.41 -11.37
CA GLY A 178 22.42 -2.54 -10.86
C GLY A 178 23.68 -3.29 -10.44
N GLY A 179 23.57 -4.57 -10.07
CA GLY A 179 24.69 -5.33 -9.51
C GLY A 179 25.02 -4.97 -8.05
N PRO A 180 25.90 -5.76 -7.41
CA PRO A 180 26.17 -5.65 -5.98
C PRO A 180 26.91 -4.36 -5.60
N THR A 181 27.78 -3.86 -6.48
CA THR A 181 28.61 -2.67 -6.25
C THR A 181 28.00 -1.38 -6.81
N ALA A 182 26.80 -1.43 -7.42
CA ALA A 182 26.15 -0.22 -7.92
C ALA A 182 25.95 0.84 -6.84
N SER A 183 26.01 2.09 -7.26
CA SER A 183 25.55 3.24 -6.50
C SER A 183 24.09 3.07 -6.08
N VAL A 184 23.72 3.66 -4.94
CA VAL A 184 22.33 3.77 -4.50
C VAL A 184 21.46 4.62 -5.42
N ARG A 185 22.08 5.44 -6.27
CA ARG A 185 21.40 6.23 -7.30
C ARG A 185 20.99 5.40 -8.52
N HIS A 186 21.48 4.16 -8.64
CA HIS A 186 21.03 3.24 -9.67
C HIS A 186 19.64 2.66 -9.28
N PRO A 187 18.60 2.78 -10.13
CA PRO A 187 17.24 2.29 -9.82
C PRO A 187 17.17 0.80 -9.46
N GLY A 188 17.94 -0.03 -10.17
CA GLY A 188 18.14 -1.46 -9.91
C GLY A 188 19.00 -1.85 -8.70
N LYS A 189 19.35 -0.91 -7.79
CA LYS A 189 20.12 -1.24 -6.58
C LYS A 189 19.24 -1.99 -5.56
N VAL A 190 19.60 -3.22 -5.26
CA VAL A 190 18.91 -4.06 -4.28
C VAL A 190 19.29 -3.68 -2.84
N ARG A 191 18.28 -3.46 -1.98
CA ARG A 191 18.39 -3.40 -0.52
C ARG A 191 17.67 -4.56 0.13
N ARG A 192 18.44 -5.56 0.58
CA ARG A 192 17.88 -6.80 1.17
C ARG A 192 17.35 -6.65 2.58
N THR A 193 17.68 -5.56 3.26
CA THR A 193 17.24 -5.26 4.62
C THR A 193 16.68 -3.84 4.69
N PRO A 194 15.77 -3.55 5.64
CA PRO A 194 15.28 -2.20 5.91
C PRO A 194 16.39 -1.22 6.22
N HIS A 195 16.38 -0.09 5.51
CA HIS A 195 17.25 1.06 5.76
C HIS A 195 16.39 2.30 6.02
N LEU A 196 16.89 3.20 6.84
CA LEU A 196 16.26 4.49 7.05
C LEU A 196 16.63 5.42 5.89
N LEU A 197 15.64 6.09 5.31
CA LEU A 197 15.88 7.16 4.35
C LEU A 197 16.25 8.42 5.13
N GLU A 198 17.54 8.73 5.12
CA GLU A 198 18.13 9.86 5.84
C GLU A 198 17.88 11.20 5.13
N ASP A 199 18.10 12.29 5.86
CA ASP A 199 18.09 13.67 5.34
C ASP A 199 16.75 14.12 4.70
N LEU A 200 15.66 13.44 5.07
CA LEU A 200 14.30 13.84 4.71
C LEU A 200 13.67 14.78 5.76
N PRO A 201 12.96 15.83 5.33
CA PRO A 201 12.01 16.49 6.21
C PRO A 201 10.91 15.52 6.64
N PRO A 202 10.24 15.74 7.79
CA PRO A 202 9.15 14.89 8.24
C PRO A 202 8.05 14.75 7.18
N ILE A 203 7.75 13.49 6.82
CA ILE A 203 6.74 13.11 5.84
C ILE A 203 5.37 12.98 6.52
N GLN A 204 4.37 13.62 5.92
CA GLN A 204 2.96 13.57 6.31
C GLN A 204 2.24 12.40 5.63
N SER A 205 2.42 12.22 4.32
CA SER A 205 1.82 11.12 3.55
C SER A 205 2.78 10.56 2.52
N LEU A 206 2.60 9.29 2.18
CA LEU A 206 3.48 8.52 1.31
C LEU A 206 2.63 7.68 0.34
N SER A 207 3.00 7.65 -0.94
CA SER A 207 2.37 6.78 -1.93
C SER A 207 3.42 6.19 -2.87
N GLY A 208 3.18 4.97 -3.36
CA GLY A 208 4.13 4.20 -4.15
C GLY A 208 3.52 3.78 -5.48
N GLY A 209 4.23 4.05 -6.57
CA GLY A 209 3.94 3.51 -7.89
C GLY A 209 4.74 2.23 -8.14
N ARG A 210 4.88 1.83 -9.41
CA ARG A 210 5.65 0.61 -9.74
C ARG A 210 7.13 0.78 -9.44
N GLY A 211 7.71 1.89 -9.89
CA GLY A 211 9.15 2.16 -9.84
C GLY A 211 9.50 3.53 -9.26
N HIS A 212 8.57 4.15 -8.55
CA HIS A 212 8.73 5.45 -7.91
C HIS A 212 7.91 5.51 -6.63
N ALA A 213 8.25 6.45 -5.75
CA ALA A 213 7.41 6.81 -4.62
C ALA A 213 7.38 8.32 -4.46
N VAL A 214 6.25 8.82 -3.99
CA VAL A 214 5.98 10.24 -3.77
C VAL A 214 5.62 10.47 -2.31
N ALA A 215 6.01 11.61 -1.78
CA ALA A 215 5.76 11.97 -0.40
C ALA A 215 5.37 13.43 -0.26
N LEU A 216 4.39 13.70 0.59
CA LEU A 216 4.05 15.05 1.04
C LEU A 216 4.70 15.28 2.40
N THR A 217 5.44 16.37 2.53
CA THR A 217 6.05 16.78 3.79
C THR A 217 5.10 17.65 4.60
N TYR A 218 5.26 17.72 5.92
CA TYR A 218 4.48 18.65 6.77
C TYR A 218 4.70 20.14 6.42
N ASN A 219 5.75 20.45 5.66
CA ASN A 219 6.05 21.79 5.15
C ASN A 219 5.50 22.01 3.73
N ASN A 220 4.57 21.16 3.27
CA ASN A 220 3.89 21.27 1.97
C ASN A 220 4.81 21.17 0.75
N ARG A 221 5.99 20.55 0.93
CA ARG A 221 6.89 20.16 -0.16
C ARG A 221 6.53 18.75 -0.64
N ILE A 222 6.63 18.56 -1.94
CA ILE A 222 6.41 17.28 -2.60
C ILE A 222 7.78 16.70 -2.94
N LEU A 223 8.04 15.50 -2.44
CA LEU A 223 9.25 14.75 -2.72
C LEU A 223 8.91 13.54 -3.58
N GLU A 224 9.81 13.17 -4.47
CA GLU A 224 9.66 11.98 -5.30
C GLU A 224 11.02 11.29 -5.47
N TRP A 225 11.05 9.97 -5.50
CA TRP A 225 12.28 9.22 -5.77
C TRP A 225 12.01 8.00 -6.62
N ARG A 226 13.02 7.66 -7.44
CA ARG A 226 13.05 6.49 -8.35
C ARG A 226 14.28 5.62 -8.16
N ALA A 227 15.17 6.06 -7.28
CA ALA A 227 16.34 5.34 -6.82
C ALA A 227 16.59 5.73 -5.37
N TRP A 228 17.19 4.84 -4.60
CA TRP A 228 17.39 5.03 -3.16
C TRP A 228 18.28 6.22 -2.80
N GLY A 229 19.22 6.55 -3.69
CA GLY A 229 20.19 7.62 -3.48
C GLY A 229 19.78 8.98 -4.04
N THR A 230 18.63 9.08 -4.72
CA THR A 230 18.24 10.32 -5.39
C THR A 230 16.81 10.69 -5.04
N ILE A 231 16.66 11.78 -4.28
CA ILE A 231 15.38 12.32 -3.86
C ILE A 231 15.18 13.64 -4.57
N TRP A 232 14.09 13.76 -5.31
CA TRP A 232 13.70 14.96 -6.01
C TRP A 232 12.75 15.79 -5.17
N GLU A 233 13.06 17.07 -4.97
CA GLU A 233 12.11 18.05 -4.47
C GLU A 233 11.45 18.72 -5.67
N LEU A 234 10.14 18.49 -5.82
CA LEU A 234 9.42 18.91 -7.01
C LEU A 234 9.01 20.38 -6.93
N GLU A 235 9.37 21.14 -7.97
CA GLU A 235 9.04 22.55 -8.16
C GLU A 235 8.22 22.76 -9.43
N GLY A 236 7.68 23.96 -9.66
CA GLY A 236 6.94 24.28 -10.89
C GLY A 236 5.43 24.05 -10.84
N PHE A 237 4.88 23.61 -9.72
CA PHE A 237 3.44 23.56 -9.53
C PHE A 237 2.84 24.98 -9.48
N PRO A 238 1.62 25.15 -10.02
CA PRO A 238 0.94 26.44 -9.96
C PRO A 238 0.61 26.82 -8.51
N ALA A 239 0.50 28.12 -8.25
CA ALA A 239 0.15 28.65 -6.93
C ALA A 239 -1.21 28.13 -6.41
N SER A 240 -2.11 27.72 -7.32
CA SER A 240 -3.39 27.07 -6.96
C SER A 240 -3.22 25.71 -6.27
N VAL A 241 -2.08 25.03 -6.42
CA VAL A 241 -1.81 23.72 -5.80
C VAL A 241 -1.04 23.88 -4.50
N ILE A 242 0.05 24.66 -4.49
CA ILE A 242 0.96 24.78 -3.33
C ILE A 242 0.55 25.94 -2.39
N GLY A 243 -0.14 26.96 -2.90
CA GLY A 243 -0.54 28.12 -2.10
C GLY A 243 -1.57 27.81 -1.02
N THR A 244 -1.70 28.70 -0.05
CA THR A 244 -2.81 28.67 0.91
C THR A 244 -4.12 28.84 0.14
N PRO A 245 -5.15 28.03 0.43
CA PRO A 245 -6.43 28.16 -0.25
C PRO A 245 -6.99 29.57 -0.04
N THR A 246 -7.04 30.37 -1.10
CA THR A 246 -7.75 31.64 -1.08
C THR A 246 -9.22 31.30 -0.87
N GLN A 247 -9.74 31.51 0.35
CA GLN A 247 -11.16 31.31 0.61
C GLN A 247 -11.94 32.23 -0.33
N ALA A 248 -12.56 31.65 -1.36
CA ALA A 248 -13.78 32.23 -1.88
C ALA A 248 -14.80 32.14 -0.74
N SER A 249 -15.37 33.29 -0.40
CA SER A 249 -16.29 33.50 0.72
C SER A 249 -17.44 32.50 0.74
N THR A 250 -17.34 31.44 1.54
CA THR A 250 -18.51 30.70 2.06
C THR A 250 -18.29 30.38 3.54
N SER A 251 -19.01 31.11 4.38
CA SER A 251 -19.23 30.78 5.78
C SER A 251 -20.09 29.52 5.83
N ASP A 252 -19.51 28.37 6.16
CA ASP A 252 -20.13 27.28 6.94
C ASP A 252 -19.27 26.00 6.83
N SER A 253 -18.30 25.86 7.73
CA SER A 253 -17.85 24.54 8.17
C SER A 253 -17.39 24.64 9.62
N SER A 254 -17.99 23.81 10.47
CA SER A 254 -17.84 23.77 11.92
C SER A 254 -16.68 22.87 12.36
N ASP A 255 -15.55 22.88 11.63
CA ASP A 255 -14.32 22.20 12.05
C ASP A 255 -13.30 23.23 12.56
N PRO A 256 -13.01 23.27 13.87
CA PRO A 256 -11.99 24.15 14.42
C PRO A 256 -10.63 23.43 14.33
N ALA A 257 -9.97 23.49 13.18
CA ALA A 257 -8.61 22.95 13.06
C ALA A 257 -7.79 23.75 12.05
N VAL A 258 -6.70 24.36 12.56
CA VAL A 258 -5.48 24.88 11.93
C VAL A 258 -5.62 25.32 10.44
N PRO A 259 -5.38 26.60 10.08
CA PRO A 259 -5.42 27.03 8.68
C PRO A 259 -4.51 26.14 7.83
N SER A 260 -5.11 25.39 6.90
CA SER A 260 -4.38 24.48 6.00
C SER A 260 -3.34 25.30 5.25
N THR A 261 -2.06 25.06 5.54
CA THR A 261 -0.94 25.77 4.94
C THR A 261 -0.71 25.37 3.47
N SER A 262 -1.45 24.37 2.97
CA SER A 262 -1.46 23.90 1.58
C SER A 262 -2.87 23.66 1.08
N ASN A 263 -3.07 23.83 -0.23
CA ASN A 263 -4.27 23.40 -0.93
C ASN A 263 -4.25 21.91 -1.33
N ILE A 264 -3.20 21.14 -1.01
CA ILE A 264 -3.11 19.70 -1.32
C ILE A 264 -3.94 18.90 -0.32
N LYS A 265 -5.00 18.23 -0.80
CA LYS A 265 -5.86 17.35 -0.01
C LYS A 265 -5.35 15.91 -0.01
N GLN A 266 -4.92 15.41 -1.17
CA GLN A 266 -4.49 14.02 -1.35
C GLN A 266 -3.36 13.95 -2.38
N LEU A 267 -2.41 13.06 -2.15
CA LEU A 267 -1.28 12.75 -3.03
C LEU A 267 -1.31 11.24 -3.31
N GLU A 268 -1.36 10.87 -4.57
CA GLU A 268 -1.46 9.47 -5.03
C GLU A 268 -0.41 9.19 -6.09
N ALA A 269 0.14 7.97 -6.06
CA ALA A 269 1.03 7.47 -7.10
C ALA A 269 0.26 6.45 -7.93
N GLY A 270 0.11 6.72 -9.23
CA GLY A 270 -0.26 5.71 -10.20
C GLY A 270 0.93 4.80 -10.51
N TRP A 271 0.80 3.96 -11.53
CA TRP A 271 1.86 3.01 -11.87
C TRP A 271 3.13 3.66 -12.41
N THR A 272 2.99 4.69 -13.26
CA THR A 272 4.10 5.46 -13.86
C THR A 272 3.98 6.97 -13.68
N PHE A 273 2.87 7.44 -13.13
CA PHE A 273 2.56 8.86 -12.94
C PHE A 273 2.19 9.12 -11.48
N SER A 274 2.08 10.39 -11.16
CA SER A 274 1.69 10.85 -9.83
C SER A 274 0.56 11.86 -9.97
N ALA A 275 -0.32 11.91 -8.98
CA ALA A 275 -1.54 12.71 -8.98
C ALA A 275 -1.72 13.46 -7.66
N ILE A 276 -2.24 14.68 -7.75
CA ILE A 276 -2.63 15.51 -6.61
C ILE A 276 -4.11 15.85 -6.75
N LEU A 277 -4.84 15.73 -5.66
CA LEU A 277 -6.15 16.33 -5.48
C LEU A 277 -6.02 17.54 -4.57
N THR A 278 -6.56 18.69 -5.00
CA THR A 278 -6.63 19.89 -4.17
C THR A 278 -7.90 19.95 -3.32
N HIS A 279 -7.93 20.76 -2.26
CA HIS A 279 -9.18 21.01 -1.50
C HIS A 279 -10.27 21.69 -2.33
N THR A 280 -9.89 22.33 -3.44
CA THR A 280 -10.82 22.90 -4.43
C THR A 280 -11.40 21.85 -5.39
N GLY A 281 -10.99 20.59 -5.32
CA GLY A 281 -11.49 19.51 -6.18
C GLY A 281 -10.80 19.40 -7.54
N GLN A 282 -9.67 20.07 -7.74
CA GLN A 282 -8.88 19.98 -8.97
C GLN A 282 -7.92 18.80 -8.89
N VAL A 283 -7.77 18.08 -10.00
CA VAL A 283 -6.82 16.96 -10.11
C VAL A 283 -5.69 17.34 -11.06
N TRP A 284 -4.45 17.19 -10.59
CA TRP A 284 -3.24 17.46 -11.34
C TRP A 284 -2.41 16.20 -11.45
N ILE A 285 -1.83 15.94 -12.62
CA ILE A 285 -0.96 14.79 -12.85
C ILE A 285 0.40 15.20 -13.41
N TRP A 286 1.43 14.41 -13.13
CA TRP A 286 2.74 14.55 -13.77
C TRP A 286 3.44 13.19 -13.90
N TYR A 287 4.42 13.13 -14.78
CA TYR A 287 5.28 11.97 -14.97
C TYR A 287 6.72 12.38 -14.69
N SER A 288 7.36 11.68 -13.77
CA SER A 288 8.76 11.89 -13.41
C SER A 288 9.73 11.82 -14.61
N ASP A 289 9.43 10.96 -15.57
CA ASP A 289 10.23 10.79 -16.78
C ASP A 289 10.36 12.07 -17.63
N TRP A 290 9.41 13.00 -17.51
CA TRP A 290 9.45 14.27 -18.26
C TRP A 290 10.64 15.14 -17.92
N SER A 291 11.09 15.13 -16.66
CA SER A 291 12.18 15.99 -16.18
C SER A 291 13.52 15.25 -16.03
N ALA A 292 13.53 13.91 -16.09
CA ALA A 292 14.71 13.08 -15.84
C ALA A 292 15.89 13.40 -16.77
N GLY A 293 15.64 13.59 -18.07
CA GLY A 293 16.71 13.88 -19.05
C GLY A 293 17.36 15.25 -18.85
N SER A 294 16.55 16.28 -18.57
CA SER A 294 17.04 17.64 -18.28
C SER A 294 17.86 17.66 -16.99
N PHE A 295 17.39 16.94 -15.97
CA PHE A 295 18.11 16.79 -14.71
C PHE A 295 19.46 16.09 -14.90
N ASN A 296 19.50 14.94 -15.58
CA ASN A 296 20.74 14.19 -15.81
C ASN A 296 21.79 15.06 -16.50
N ARG A 297 21.40 15.81 -17.54
CA ARG A 297 22.31 16.74 -18.22
C ARG A 297 22.84 17.85 -17.33
N ALA A 298 22.01 18.35 -16.40
CA ALA A 298 22.41 19.41 -15.48
C ALA A 298 23.34 18.87 -14.38
N TYR A 299 23.04 17.71 -13.81
CA TYR A 299 23.76 17.11 -12.70
C TYR A 299 25.11 16.51 -13.12
N TYR A 300 25.15 15.76 -14.22
CA TYR A 300 26.35 15.08 -14.72
C TYR A 300 27.14 15.89 -15.75
N ARG A 301 26.90 17.20 -15.84
CA ARG A 301 27.53 18.04 -16.86
C ARG A 301 29.05 17.98 -16.78
N GLY A 302 29.68 17.41 -17.80
CA GLY A 302 31.14 17.24 -17.85
C GLY A 302 31.68 15.96 -17.21
N TYR A 303 30.79 15.07 -16.73
CA TYR A 303 31.10 13.85 -15.99
C TYR A 303 30.39 12.61 -16.58
N PRO A 304 30.70 12.23 -17.84
CA PRO A 304 29.99 11.15 -18.54
C PRO A 304 30.29 9.75 -17.96
N LEU A 305 31.43 9.57 -17.29
CA LEU A 305 31.77 8.31 -16.62
C LEU A 305 30.89 8.11 -15.38
N GLU A 306 30.73 9.17 -14.59
CA GLU A 306 29.90 9.20 -13.40
C GLU A 306 28.43 9.00 -13.75
N GLU A 307 27.95 9.61 -14.85
CA GLU A 307 26.60 9.37 -15.38
C GLU A 307 26.38 7.88 -15.70
N ALA A 308 27.31 7.26 -16.43
CA ALA A 308 27.22 5.85 -16.80
C ALA A 308 27.26 4.91 -15.58
N MET A 309 27.93 5.32 -14.50
CA MET A 309 28.07 4.55 -13.27
C MET A 309 27.02 4.91 -12.19
N TYR A 310 26.17 5.91 -12.45
CA TYR A 310 25.29 6.53 -11.45
C TYR A 310 26.03 7.00 -10.18
N ALA A 311 27.30 7.39 -10.34
CA ALA A 311 28.15 7.86 -9.24
C ALA A 311 27.95 9.35 -9.00
N ASP A 312 28.31 9.86 -7.81
CA ASP A 312 28.27 11.29 -7.58
C ASP A 312 29.39 12.01 -8.36
N PRO A 313 29.08 13.08 -9.11
CA PRO A 313 30.09 13.97 -9.66
C PRO A 313 30.93 14.57 -8.52
N PRO A 314 32.25 14.79 -8.73
CA PRO A 314 33.12 15.39 -7.73
C PRO A 314 32.53 16.65 -7.10
N GLY A 315 32.36 16.65 -5.77
CA GLY A 315 31.81 17.77 -5.00
C GLY A 315 30.30 17.71 -4.75
N ASN A 316 29.58 16.76 -5.36
CA ASN A 316 28.13 16.58 -5.19
C ASN A 316 27.75 15.45 -4.21
N ASP A 317 28.71 14.79 -3.58
CA ASP A 317 28.52 13.62 -2.71
C ASP A 317 27.53 13.82 -1.55
N HIS A 318 27.32 15.08 -1.14
CA HIS A 318 26.41 15.47 -0.06
C HIS A 318 24.96 15.73 -0.52
N LEU A 319 24.71 15.82 -1.83
CA LEU A 319 23.42 16.22 -2.39
C LEU A 319 22.47 15.03 -2.55
N LYS A 320 21.86 14.57 -1.45
CA LYS A 320 20.82 13.51 -1.51
C LYS A 320 19.47 14.02 -2.04
N ARG A 321 19.15 15.29 -1.76
CA ARG A 321 17.91 15.97 -2.18
C ARG A 321 18.21 17.02 -3.24
N LEU A 322 17.53 16.94 -4.37
CA LEU A 322 17.81 17.76 -5.56
C LEU A 322 16.52 18.41 -6.07
N PRO A 323 16.49 19.72 -6.31
CA PRO A 323 15.31 20.37 -6.87
C PRO A 323 15.13 19.97 -8.33
N ILE A 324 13.88 19.72 -8.74
CA ILE A 324 13.54 19.45 -10.13
C ILE A 324 12.26 20.18 -10.51
N ASN A 325 12.31 20.93 -11.61
CA ASN A 325 11.13 21.60 -12.14
C ASN A 325 10.27 20.59 -12.90
N VAL A 326 9.02 20.43 -12.48
CA VAL A 326 8.02 19.60 -13.16
C VAL A 326 6.97 20.48 -13.83
N THR A 327 6.31 19.93 -14.84
CA THR A 327 5.26 20.61 -15.60
C THR A 327 3.98 19.79 -15.46
N PRO A 328 3.21 19.99 -14.38
CA PRO A 328 2.01 19.20 -14.13
C PRO A 328 0.89 19.59 -15.11
N ILE A 329 0.02 18.63 -15.42
CA ILE A 329 -1.14 18.80 -16.29
C ILE A 329 -2.40 18.72 -15.44
N GLN A 330 -3.29 19.71 -15.56
CA GLN A 330 -4.60 19.67 -14.92
C GLN A 330 -5.54 18.76 -15.71
N LEU A 331 -6.21 17.82 -15.03
CA LEU A 331 -7.30 17.05 -15.62
C LEU A 331 -8.55 17.93 -15.78
N PRO A 332 -9.41 17.65 -16.78
CA PRO A 332 -10.65 18.41 -16.97
C PRO A 332 -11.54 18.32 -15.72
N SER A 333 -12.37 19.34 -15.48
CA SER A 333 -13.40 19.27 -14.44
C SER A 333 -14.52 18.30 -14.85
N ILE A 334 -15.22 17.72 -13.86
CA ILE A 334 -16.44 16.94 -14.11
C ILE A 334 -17.55 17.92 -14.48
N VAL A 335 -18.02 17.88 -15.73
CA VAL A 335 -19.11 18.73 -16.23
C VAL A 335 -20.39 17.89 -16.33
N SER A 336 -21.41 18.24 -15.54
CA SER A 336 -22.77 17.72 -15.75
C SER A 336 -23.39 18.39 -16.98
N GLY A 337 -24.09 17.63 -17.83
CA GLY A 337 -24.67 18.14 -19.07
C GLY A 337 -25.54 19.39 -18.90
N GLN A 338 -25.51 20.24 -19.94
CA GLN A 338 -26.20 21.53 -20.13
C GLN A 338 -27.45 21.75 -19.26
N HIS A 339 -27.47 22.71 -18.32
CA HIS A 339 -28.69 23.42 -17.86
C HIS A 339 -28.38 24.72 -17.08
N HIS A 340 -29.44 25.52 -16.85
CA HIS A 340 -29.51 26.96 -16.52
C HIS A 340 -28.61 27.48 -15.38
N GLN A 341 -28.18 28.76 -15.49
CA GLN A 341 -27.27 29.48 -14.59
C GLN A 341 -27.65 29.47 -13.09
N SER A 342 -28.90 29.17 -12.71
CA SER A 342 -29.33 29.09 -11.31
C SER A 342 -28.99 27.77 -10.62
N ASP A 343 -28.75 26.69 -11.37
CA ASP A 343 -28.44 25.35 -10.82
C ASP A 343 -26.93 25.07 -10.79
N GLN A 344 -26.10 26.04 -11.22
CA GLN A 344 -24.65 25.88 -11.37
C GLN A 344 -23.94 25.75 -10.02
N GLU A 345 -24.24 26.61 -9.04
CA GLU A 345 -23.52 26.58 -7.74
C GLU A 345 -23.80 25.31 -6.94
N GLN A 346 -25.04 24.81 -6.94
CA GLN A 346 -25.42 23.57 -6.27
C GLN A 346 -24.86 22.33 -6.99
N ASN A 347 -24.80 22.33 -8.32
CA ASN A 347 -24.18 21.26 -9.09
C ASN A 347 -22.65 21.27 -8.99
N ASP A 348 -22.01 22.44 -8.88
CA ASP A 348 -20.57 22.56 -8.71
C ASP A 348 -20.11 22.03 -7.33
N ALA A 349 -20.90 22.25 -6.28
CA ALA A 349 -20.65 21.65 -4.98
C ALA A 349 -20.78 20.11 -5.00
N THR A 350 -21.81 19.58 -5.64
CA THR A 350 -22.04 18.12 -5.71
C THR A 350 -21.06 17.39 -6.62
N ASN A 351 -20.54 18.04 -7.67
CA ASN A 351 -19.53 17.50 -8.58
C ASN A 351 -18.09 17.65 -8.05
N LYS A 352 -17.92 18.29 -6.90
CA LYS A 352 -16.60 18.47 -6.29
C LYS A 352 -15.97 17.12 -5.97
N ILE A 353 -14.77 16.89 -6.49
CA ILE A 353 -14.01 15.66 -6.24
C ILE A 353 -13.50 15.69 -4.79
N THR A 354 -13.83 14.65 -4.02
CA THR A 354 -13.46 14.51 -2.61
C THR A 354 -12.36 13.49 -2.39
N GLN A 355 -12.21 12.49 -3.25
CA GLN A 355 -11.15 11.49 -3.20
C GLN A 355 -10.75 11.08 -4.62
N ILE A 356 -9.45 10.80 -4.81
CA ILE A 356 -8.93 10.17 -6.03
C ILE A 356 -8.29 8.82 -5.70
N ALA A 357 -8.23 7.94 -6.69
CA ALA A 357 -7.39 6.74 -6.64
C ALA A 357 -6.77 6.51 -8.02
N ALA A 358 -5.46 6.25 -8.06
CA ALA A 358 -4.70 6.12 -9.30
C ALA A 358 -4.37 4.65 -9.60
N GLY A 359 -4.64 4.21 -10.83
CA GLY A 359 -4.29 2.88 -11.33
C GLY A 359 -3.05 2.91 -12.23
N GLU A 360 -3.03 2.01 -13.22
CA GLU A 360 -1.99 1.94 -14.24
C GLU A 360 -1.97 3.20 -15.10
N ASP A 361 -3.03 3.36 -15.90
CA ASP A 361 -3.22 4.46 -16.84
C ASP A 361 -4.61 5.11 -16.65
N PHE A 362 -5.14 5.16 -15.43
CA PHE A 362 -6.43 5.78 -15.16
C PHE A 362 -6.50 6.38 -13.76
N VAL A 363 -7.43 7.31 -13.58
CA VAL A 363 -7.78 7.87 -12.27
C VAL A 363 -9.27 7.65 -12.02
N ILE A 364 -9.60 7.19 -10.82
CA ILE A 364 -10.97 7.16 -10.30
C ILE A 364 -11.16 8.34 -9.38
N ALA A 365 -12.29 9.03 -9.52
CA ALA A 365 -12.68 10.15 -8.68
C ALA A 365 -14.03 9.85 -8.01
N LEU A 366 -14.08 10.09 -6.70
CA LEU A 366 -15.30 10.09 -5.91
C LEU A 366 -15.71 11.55 -5.67
N THR A 367 -16.97 11.87 -5.90
CA THR A 367 -17.53 13.21 -5.67
C THR A 367 -18.16 13.33 -4.28
N GLU A 368 -18.46 14.56 -3.86
CA GLU A 368 -19.22 14.84 -2.63
C GLU A 368 -20.66 14.27 -2.67
N ALA A 369 -21.25 14.15 -3.87
CA ALA A 369 -22.53 13.49 -4.04
C ALA A 369 -22.48 11.98 -3.71
N GLY A 370 -21.29 11.36 -3.75
CA GLY A 370 -21.12 9.91 -3.68
C GLY A 370 -21.19 9.24 -5.06
N THR A 371 -21.00 10.01 -6.14
CA THR A 371 -20.95 9.49 -7.52
C THR A 371 -19.52 9.19 -7.94
N LEU A 372 -19.37 8.18 -8.79
CA LEU A 372 -18.07 7.62 -9.17
C LEU A 372 -17.75 7.93 -10.62
N TYR A 373 -16.54 8.42 -10.88
CA TYR A 373 -16.07 8.73 -12.23
C TYR A 373 -14.71 8.09 -12.52
N ARG A 374 -14.49 7.70 -13.76
CA ARG A 374 -13.21 7.24 -14.29
C ARG A 374 -12.73 8.18 -15.38
N ILE A 375 -11.44 8.49 -15.40
CA ILE A 375 -10.77 9.11 -16.55
C ILE A 375 -9.63 8.20 -17.01
N ASP A 376 -9.70 7.81 -18.28
CA ASP A 376 -8.68 7.01 -18.94
C ASP A 376 -7.56 7.93 -19.43
N LEU A 377 -6.33 7.61 -19.04
CA LEU A 377 -5.09 8.32 -19.39
C LEU A 377 -4.24 7.52 -20.39
N HIS A 378 -4.76 6.41 -20.94
CA HIS A 378 -4.03 5.62 -21.92
C HIS A 378 -3.91 6.37 -23.26
N LEU A 379 -2.67 6.60 -23.70
CA LEU A 379 -2.42 7.16 -25.02
C LEU A 379 -2.69 6.11 -26.11
N PRO A 380 -3.34 6.46 -27.23
CA PRO A 380 -3.57 5.52 -28.32
C PRO A 380 -2.25 4.99 -28.89
N ALA A 381 -2.20 3.69 -29.18
CA ALA A 381 -1.01 3.01 -29.69
C ALA A 381 -0.49 3.56 -31.03
N LEU A 382 -1.36 4.16 -31.85
CA LEU A 382 -1.00 4.83 -33.10
C LEU A 382 -1.35 6.31 -32.99
N PRO A 383 -0.38 7.24 -33.14
CA PRO A 383 -0.70 8.66 -33.10
C PRO A 383 -1.57 9.05 -34.31
N THR A 384 -2.41 10.06 -34.11
CA THR A 384 -3.22 10.64 -35.19
C THR A 384 -2.35 11.47 -36.15
N ALA A 385 -2.90 11.86 -37.31
CA ALA A 385 -2.19 12.74 -38.25
C ALA A 385 -1.79 14.08 -37.59
N GLU A 386 -2.63 14.61 -36.69
CA GLU A 386 -2.33 15.83 -35.95
C GLU A 386 -1.25 15.59 -34.87
N ASP A 387 -1.28 14.44 -34.19
CA ASP A 387 -0.24 14.05 -33.25
C ASP A 387 1.11 13.92 -33.97
N HIS A 388 1.15 13.38 -35.19
CA HIS A 388 2.36 13.33 -36.02
C HIS A 388 2.90 14.72 -36.37
N LEU A 389 2.04 15.72 -36.57
CA LEU A 389 2.50 17.11 -36.78
C LEU A 389 3.14 17.68 -35.52
N VAL A 390 2.60 17.40 -34.34
CA VAL A 390 3.21 17.81 -33.06
C VAL A 390 4.57 17.15 -32.88
N ILE A 391 4.66 15.83 -33.13
CA ILE A 391 5.92 15.08 -33.05
C ILE A 391 6.96 15.67 -34.01
N ARG A 392 6.58 15.91 -35.27
CA ARG A 392 7.49 16.47 -36.28
C ARG A 392 7.98 17.86 -35.88
N ARG A 393 7.08 18.76 -35.44
CA ARG A 393 7.47 20.12 -35.00
C ARG A 393 8.44 20.07 -33.83
N LEU A 394 8.22 19.18 -32.86
CA LEU A 394 9.13 19.00 -31.73
C LEU A 394 10.51 18.52 -32.22
N GLN A 395 10.55 17.52 -33.09
CA GLN A 395 11.79 17.01 -33.69
C GLN A 395 12.55 18.09 -34.48
N GLU A 396 11.84 18.92 -35.24
CA GLU A 396 12.43 20.03 -36.02
C GLU A 396 12.93 21.17 -35.14
N SER A 397 12.30 21.42 -33.99
CA SER A 397 12.71 22.47 -33.04
C SER A 397 13.89 22.10 -32.14
N MET A 398 14.33 20.84 -32.15
CA MET A 398 15.35 20.33 -31.24
C MET A 398 16.74 20.32 -31.88
N ASP A 399 17.70 20.95 -31.19
CA ASP A 399 19.11 20.85 -31.55
C ASP A 399 19.67 19.43 -31.30
N GLY A 400 20.73 19.05 -32.02
CA GLY A 400 21.32 17.70 -31.94
C GLY A 400 21.77 17.26 -30.54
N ALA A 401 22.09 18.20 -29.65
CA ALA A 401 22.45 17.92 -28.25
C ALA A 401 21.23 17.65 -27.32
N ASP A 402 20.01 17.96 -27.77
CA ASP A 402 18.78 17.87 -26.97
C ASP A 402 18.00 16.56 -27.24
N GLN A 403 18.48 15.69 -28.14
CA GLN A 403 17.82 14.42 -28.49
C GLN A 403 17.73 13.43 -27.30
N SER A 404 18.58 13.57 -26.28
CA SER A 404 18.46 12.83 -25.03
C SER A 404 17.15 13.22 -24.32
N GLY A 405 16.23 12.26 -24.15
CA GLY A 405 14.91 12.51 -23.56
C GLY A 405 13.83 13.00 -24.54
N ILE A 406 14.07 12.94 -25.86
CA ILE A 406 13.05 13.28 -26.87
C ILE A 406 11.74 12.49 -26.69
N GLY A 407 11.85 11.21 -26.30
CA GLY A 407 10.68 10.37 -26.02
C GLY A 407 9.81 10.91 -24.89
N ALA A 408 10.43 11.43 -23.82
CA ALA A 408 9.72 12.01 -22.69
C ALA A 408 9.03 13.33 -23.07
N LYS A 409 9.69 14.18 -23.85
CA LYS A 409 9.10 15.43 -24.39
C LYS A 409 7.93 15.15 -25.34
N ILE A 410 8.08 14.16 -26.23
CA ILE A 410 7.00 13.69 -27.11
C ILE A 410 5.83 13.18 -26.26
N HIS A 411 6.11 12.31 -25.28
CA HIS A 411 5.10 11.77 -24.39
C HIS A 411 4.33 12.87 -23.66
N GLN A 412 5.05 13.85 -23.10
CA GLN A 412 4.45 15.01 -22.45
C GLN A 412 3.54 15.82 -23.37
N ALA A 413 4.00 16.13 -24.59
CA ALA A 413 3.21 16.91 -25.54
C ALA A 413 1.95 16.18 -26.00
N LEU A 414 2.06 14.88 -26.26
CA LEU A 414 0.92 14.03 -26.63
C LEU A 414 -0.08 13.90 -25.47
N MET A 415 0.41 13.68 -24.23
CA MET A 415 -0.43 13.62 -23.04
C MET A 415 -1.14 14.95 -22.79
N THR A 416 -0.44 16.07 -22.88
CA THR A 416 -1.03 17.41 -22.75
C THR A 416 -2.14 17.62 -23.77
N ARG A 417 -1.89 17.31 -25.04
CA ARG A 417 -2.89 17.40 -26.09
C ARG A 417 -4.07 16.46 -25.83
N PHE A 418 -3.81 15.21 -25.42
CA PHE A 418 -4.85 14.23 -25.12
C PHE A 418 -5.75 14.70 -23.98
N VAL A 419 -5.18 15.17 -22.87
CA VAL A 419 -5.95 15.70 -21.74
C VAL A 419 -6.81 16.90 -22.14
N GLN A 420 -6.28 17.79 -22.98
CA GLN A 420 -7.00 18.99 -23.43
C GLN A 420 -8.10 18.72 -24.47
N THR A 421 -8.02 17.64 -25.24
CA THR A 421 -8.88 17.43 -26.42
C THR A 421 -9.77 16.19 -26.36
N ARG A 422 -9.35 15.16 -25.62
CA ARG A 422 -9.91 13.81 -25.70
C ARG A 422 -10.18 13.16 -24.35
N ALA A 423 -9.45 13.51 -23.29
CA ALA A 423 -9.70 12.95 -21.97
C ALA A 423 -11.04 13.48 -21.43
N ARG A 424 -11.88 12.57 -20.92
CA ARG A 424 -13.21 12.86 -20.41
C ARG A 424 -13.50 11.95 -19.23
N TRP A 425 -14.24 12.47 -18.27
CA TRP A 425 -14.76 11.69 -17.16
C TRP A 425 -15.95 10.84 -17.65
N GLU A 426 -15.88 9.55 -17.36
CA GLU A 426 -16.94 8.58 -17.58
C GLU A 426 -17.57 8.27 -16.22
N ARG A 427 -18.89 8.47 -16.10
CA ARG A 427 -19.62 8.13 -14.87
C ARG A 427 -19.84 6.62 -14.79
N LEU A 428 -19.51 6.04 -13.64
CA LEU A 428 -19.64 4.62 -13.36
C LEU A 428 -20.90 4.35 -12.53
N SER A 429 -22.08 4.60 -13.11
CA SER A 429 -23.36 4.55 -12.38
C SER A 429 -23.71 3.17 -11.84
N ALA A 430 -23.22 2.08 -12.45
CA ALA A 430 -23.45 0.72 -11.96
C ALA A 430 -22.81 0.46 -10.58
N PHE A 431 -21.80 1.25 -10.20
CA PHE A 431 -21.20 1.18 -8.85
C PHE A 431 -22.02 1.93 -7.82
N GLU A 432 -22.96 2.78 -8.21
CA GLU A 432 -23.72 3.62 -7.27
C GLU A 432 -24.92 2.85 -6.65
N ASP A 433 -25.44 1.84 -7.35
CA ASP A 433 -26.55 1.00 -6.88
C ASP A 433 -26.20 -0.50 -6.85
N PRO A 434 -25.53 -0.98 -5.79
CA PRO A 434 -25.20 -2.39 -5.59
C PRO A 434 -26.42 -3.33 -5.62
N GLN A 435 -27.62 -2.85 -5.28
CA GLN A 435 -28.82 -3.70 -5.19
C GLN A 435 -29.32 -4.15 -6.57
N SER A 436 -28.97 -3.39 -7.62
CA SER A 436 -29.30 -3.73 -9.00
C SER A 436 -28.43 -4.85 -9.58
N LEU A 437 -27.34 -5.21 -8.91
CA LEU A 437 -26.34 -6.13 -9.44
C LEU A 437 -26.78 -7.59 -9.37
N PRO A 438 -26.41 -8.40 -10.38
CA PRO A 438 -26.68 -9.82 -10.36
C PRO A 438 -25.90 -10.49 -9.22
N GLY A 439 -26.60 -11.32 -8.43
CA GLY A 439 -26.02 -12.00 -7.28
C GLY A 439 -26.01 -11.19 -5.99
N PHE A 440 -26.63 -9.99 -5.97
CA PHE A 440 -26.83 -9.25 -4.73
C PHE A 440 -27.76 -10.01 -3.78
N ASP A 441 -27.32 -10.20 -2.54
CA ASP A 441 -28.12 -10.82 -1.47
C ASP A 441 -28.56 -9.76 -0.46
N THR A 442 -29.88 -9.63 -0.27
CA THR A 442 -30.46 -8.69 0.68
C THR A 442 -30.10 -8.98 2.13
N ALA A 443 -29.69 -10.23 2.45
CA ALA A 443 -29.21 -10.61 3.77
C ALA A 443 -27.94 -9.84 4.18
N TRP A 444 -27.16 -9.31 3.23
CA TRP A 444 -25.98 -8.49 3.54
C TRP A 444 -26.31 -7.14 4.18
N LEU A 445 -27.58 -6.73 4.12
CA LEU A 445 -28.07 -5.51 4.75
C LEU A 445 -28.63 -5.78 6.16
N GLU A 446 -28.71 -7.05 6.58
CA GLU A 446 -29.25 -7.41 7.88
C GLU A 446 -28.15 -7.36 8.94
N ASN A 447 -28.40 -6.62 10.02
CA ASN A 447 -27.51 -6.63 11.17
C ASN A 447 -27.65 -7.94 11.97
N LYS A 448 -26.80 -8.14 12.97
CA LYS A 448 -26.83 -9.33 13.86
C LYS A 448 -28.17 -9.54 14.59
N ARG A 449 -29.04 -8.52 14.64
CA ARG A 449 -30.37 -8.57 15.26
C ARG A 449 -31.49 -8.81 14.24
N GLY A 450 -31.16 -9.05 12.97
CA GLY A 450 -32.11 -9.25 11.87
C GLY A 450 -32.81 -7.97 11.41
N VAL A 451 -32.33 -6.79 11.81
CA VAL A 451 -32.85 -5.51 11.31
C VAL A 451 -32.16 -5.17 10.01
N ARG A 452 -32.95 -4.98 8.96
CA ARG A 452 -32.47 -4.63 7.63
C ARG A 452 -32.19 -3.14 7.52
N GLY A 453 -30.95 -2.80 7.15
CA GLY A 453 -30.53 -1.46 6.78
C GLY A 453 -30.74 -1.15 5.29
N SER A 454 -30.22 -0.01 4.86
CA SER A 454 -30.17 0.42 3.47
C SER A 454 -28.72 0.57 2.99
N VAL A 455 -28.55 0.50 1.67
CA VAL A 455 -27.25 0.81 1.05
C VAL A 455 -27.00 2.31 1.14
N GLY A 456 -25.92 2.68 1.81
CA GLY A 456 -25.43 4.04 1.88
C GLY A 456 -24.57 4.43 0.67
N LYS A 457 -24.09 5.67 0.69
CA LYS A 457 -23.17 6.20 -0.31
C LYS A 457 -21.83 5.44 -0.31
N ILE A 458 -21.10 5.59 -1.41
CA ILE A 458 -19.70 5.16 -1.49
C ILE A 458 -18.92 5.93 -0.41
N SER A 459 -18.29 5.22 0.52
CA SER A 459 -17.53 5.79 1.61
C SER A 459 -16.12 6.17 1.21
N HIS A 460 -15.47 5.29 0.44
CA HIS A 460 -14.11 5.49 -0.05
C HIS A 460 -13.82 4.60 -1.25
N ILE A 461 -12.74 4.93 -1.95
CA ILE A 461 -12.25 4.22 -3.12
C ILE A 461 -10.76 3.89 -2.98
N SER A 462 -10.31 2.87 -3.70
CA SER A 462 -8.88 2.53 -3.86
C SER A 462 -8.62 1.97 -5.26
N ALA A 463 -7.43 2.17 -5.81
CA ALA A 463 -7.05 1.68 -7.13
C ALA A 463 -5.63 1.11 -7.08
N HIS A 464 -5.43 -0.02 -7.75
CA HIS A 464 -4.16 -0.71 -7.82
C HIS A 464 -4.04 -1.39 -9.18
N PHE A 465 -2.95 -1.11 -9.91
CA PHE A 465 -2.71 -1.64 -11.25
C PHE A 465 -3.93 -1.43 -12.19
N ARG A 466 -4.54 -2.51 -12.69
CA ARG A 466 -5.67 -2.47 -13.63
C ARG A 466 -7.04 -2.53 -12.98
N GLN A 467 -7.11 -2.42 -11.66
CA GLN A 467 -8.31 -2.64 -10.89
C GLN A 467 -8.54 -1.49 -9.91
N PHE A 468 -9.79 -1.31 -9.51
CA PHE A 468 -10.17 -0.40 -8.45
C PHE A 468 -11.28 -1.01 -7.61
N VAL A 469 -11.56 -0.41 -6.46
CA VAL A 469 -12.55 -0.89 -5.51
C VAL A 469 -13.33 0.29 -4.99
N ALA A 470 -14.65 0.13 -4.91
CA ALA A 470 -15.56 1.06 -4.26
C ALA A 470 -16.20 0.38 -3.04
N PHE A 471 -16.24 1.11 -1.93
CA PHE A 471 -16.79 0.64 -0.66
C PHE A 471 -18.09 1.39 -0.37
N HIS A 472 -19.17 0.68 -0.06
CA HIS A 472 -20.39 1.29 0.46
C HIS A 472 -20.51 1.03 1.95
N THR A 473 -21.09 2.00 2.65
CA THR A 473 -21.55 1.81 4.02
C THR A 473 -22.97 1.25 4.02
N VAL A 474 -23.27 0.34 4.95
CA VAL A 474 -24.65 -0.07 5.21
C VAL A 474 -25.18 0.80 6.36
N VAL A 475 -26.26 1.53 6.10
CA VAL A 475 -26.89 2.43 7.06
C VAL A 475 -28.03 1.70 7.75
N ALA A 476 -27.98 1.60 9.09
CA ALA A 476 -29.08 1.04 9.85
C ALA A 476 -30.31 1.97 9.80
N CYS A 477 -31.52 1.41 9.68
CA CYS A 477 -32.75 2.20 9.81
C CYS A 477 -32.82 2.86 11.19
N GLU A 478 -32.97 4.18 11.22
CA GLU A 478 -33.00 4.99 12.43
C GLU A 478 -34.04 4.44 13.44
N ARG A 479 -33.61 4.19 14.67
CA ARG A 479 -34.53 4.31 15.81
C ARG A 479 -34.57 5.77 16.21
N GLN A 480 -35.78 6.30 16.39
CA GLN A 480 -36.02 7.55 17.09
C GLN A 480 -35.30 7.51 18.45
N GLU A 481 -34.41 8.47 18.63
CA GLU A 481 -33.85 8.96 19.88
C GLU A 481 -33.08 7.98 20.77
N SER A 482 -31.84 8.40 21.07
CA SER A 482 -31.11 8.07 22.30
C SER A 482 -30.55 6.65 22.42
N GLU A 483 -29.50 6.36 21.64
CA GLU A 483 -28.29 5.60 22.05
C GLU A 483 -27.52 5.25 20.78
N GLN A 484 -26.63 6.13 20.33
CA GLN A 484 -25.49 5.70 19.53
C GLN A 484 -24.66 4.77 20.41
N THR A 485 -25.01 3.48 20.39
CA THR A 485 -24.29 2.42 21.07
C THR A 485 -22.92 2.35 20.40
N ALA A 486 -21.94 2.96 21.05
CA ALA A 486 -20.55 2.95 20.65
C ALA A 486 -20.03 1.50 20.62
N GLY A 487 -20.13 0.86 19.45
CA GLY A 487 -19.65 -0.52 19.28
C GLY A 487 -20.34 -1.37 18.21
N GLU A 488 -21.40 -0.90 17.54
CA GLU A 488 -21.99 -1.67 16.44
C GLU A 488 -21.05 -1.73 15.21
N GLU A 489 -20.78 -2.95 14.73
CA GLU A 489 -19.93 -3.23 13.57
C GLU A 489 -20.57 -2.61 12.32
N THR A 490 -19.89 -1.65 11.69
CA THR A 490 -20.38 -1.07 10.43
C THR A 490 -20.18 -2.08 9.32
N GLN A 491 -21.29 -2.58 8.77
CA GLN A 491 -21.25 -3.45 7.61
C GLN A 491 -20.86 -2.64 6.38
N THR A 492 -20.06 -3.26 5.51
CA THR A 492 -19.60 -2.67 4.27
C THR A 492 -19.93 -3.59 3.10
N LEU A 493 -20.24 -2.99 1.96
CA LEU A 493 -20.33 -3.69 0.68
C LEU A 493 -19.12 -3.30 -0.18
N VAL A 494 -18.61 -4.26 -0.93
CA VAL A 494 -17.36 -4.10 -1.70
C VAL A 494 -17.63 -4.45 -3.15
N LEU A 495 -17.40 -3.49 -4.04
CA LEU A 495 -17.51 -3.64 -5.49
C LEU A 495 -16.13 -3.50 -6.13
N LEU A 496 -15.72 -4.49 -6.90
CA LEU A 496 -14.47 -4.45 -7.66
C LEU A 496 -14.73 -3.94 -9.08
N GLY A 497 -13.84 -3.10 -9.58
CA GLY A 497 -13.89 -2.56 -10.93
C GLY A 497 -12.59 -2.76 -11.67
N SER A 498 -12.66 -2.69 -13.00
CA SER A 498 -11.53 -2.86 -13.91
C SER A 498 -11.28 -1.56 -14.69
N SER A 499 -10.04 -1.34 -15.10
CA SER A 499 -9.66 -0.20 -15.96
C SER A 499 -10.45 -0.15 -17.27
N THR A 500 -10.94 -1.30 -17.75
CA THR A 500 -11.64 -1.44 -19.03
C THR A 500 -13.15 -1.67 -18.94
N SER A 501 -13.67 -1.97 -17.74
CA SER A 501 -15.10 -2.28 -17.54
C SER A 501 -15.78 -1.18 -16.74
N ALA A 502 -17.00 -0.81 -17.13
CA ALA A 502 -17.88 0.04 -16.31
C ALA A 502 -18.80 -0.78 -15.39
N GLU A 503 -18.81 -2.10 -15.55
CA GLU A 503 -19.59 -3.02 -14.74
C GLU A 503 -18.78 -3.48 -13.51
N PRO A 504 -19.35 -3.40 -12.30
CA PRO A 504 -18.71 -3.89 -11.09
C PRO A 504 -18.78 -5.42 -11.00
N GLN A 505 -17.73 -6.01 -10.44
CA GLN A 505 -17.72 -7.38 -9.97
C GLN A 505 -18.03 -7.41 -8.47
N LEU A 506 -19.01 -8.23 -8.12
CA LEU A 506 -19.41 -8.49 -6.75
C LEU A 506 -18.87 -9.85 -6.29
N ILE A 507 -18.22 -9.87 -5.12
CA ILE A 507 -17.71 -11.10 -4.49
C ILE A 507 -18.49 -11.34 -3.19
N PRO A 508 -19.36 -12.36 -3.12
CA PRO A 508 -20.20 -12.66 -1.96
C PRO A 508 -19.42 -12.78 -0.65
N GLU A 509 -18.24 -13.39 -0.68
CA GLU A 509 -17.40 -13.65 0.49
C GLU A 509 -16.83 -12.38 1.14
N LEU A 510 -16.87 -11.23 0.46
CA LEU A 510 -16.42 -9.94 1.00
C LEU A 510 -17.57 -9.11 1.59
N GLN A 511 -18.82 -9.44 1.27
CA GLN A 511 -19.97 -8.61 1.67
C GLN A 511 -20.33 -8.82 3.13
N ALA A 512 -20.79 -7.75 3.79
CA ALA A 512 -21.20 -7.75 5.20
C ALA A 512 -20.13 -8.25 6.19
N ARG A 513 -18.84 -8.18 5.81
CA ARG A 513 -17.70 -8.55 6.68
C ARG A 513 -16.96 -7.35 7.29
N GLY A 514 -17.41 -6.13 7.02
CA GLY A 514 -16.74 -4.92 7.48
C GLY A 514 -15.33 -4.81 6.88
N VAL A 515 -15.20 -5.00 5.58
CA VAL A 515 -13.93 -4.82 4.86
C VAL A 515 -13.61 -3.33 4.78
N ILE A 516 -12.43 -2.93 5.25
CA ILE A 516 -11.97 -1.53 5.26
C ILE A 516 -10.96 -1.21 4.17
N LYS A 517 -10.21 -2.21 3.72
CA LYS A 517 -9.16 -2.04 2.71
C LYS A 517 -9.09 -3.29 1.84
N VAL A 518 -8.96 -3.08 0.53
CA VAL A 518 -8.64 -4.12 -0.43
C VAL A 518 -7.37 -3.69 -1.14
N THR A 519 -6.40 -4.58 -1.20
CA THR A 519 -5.11 -4.37 -1.86
C THR A 519 -4.86 -5.47 -2.87
N MET A 520 -4.02 -5.20 -3.86
CA MET A 520 -3.83 -6.09 -4.99
C MET A 520 -2.36 -6.11 -5.39
N GLY A 521 -1.80 -7.31 -5.55
CA GLY A 521 -0.59 -7.51 -6.33
C GLY A 521 -0.92 -7.69 -7.82
N ASP A 522 0.04 -8.17 -8.59
CA ASP A 522 -0.15 -8.35 -10.04
C ASP A 522 -1.26 -9.36 -10.36
N TYR A 523 -1.36 -10.42 -9.54
CA TYR A 523 -2.26 -11.55 -9.77
C TYR A 523 -2.92 -12.09 -8.49
N HIS A 524 -2.72 -11.43 -7.35
CA HIS A 524 -3.29 -11.84 -6.06
C HIS A 524 -3.90 -10.63 -5.34
N TYR A 525 -4.81 -10.91 -4.43
CA TYR A 525 -5.67 -9.91 -3.79
C TYR A 525 -5.70 -10.16 -2.29
N GLY A 526 -5.82 -9.07 -1.55
CA GLY A 526 -5.93 -9.05 -0.10
C GLY A 526 -7.07 -8.15 0.34
N ALA A 527 -7.82 -8.55 1.36
CA ALA A 527 -8.79 -7.72 2.02
C ALA A 527 -8.55 -7.72 3.53
N LEU A 528 -8.63 -6.54 4.13
CA LEU A 528 -8.50 -6.31 5.57
C LEU A 528 -9.88 -5.96 6.13
N THR A 529 -10.31 -6.67 7.16
CA THR A 529 -11.57 -6.36 7.87
C THR A 529 -11.33 -5.43 9.06
N GLN A 530 -12.38 -4.79 9.56
CA GLN A 530 -12.33 -3.97 10.78
C GLN A 530 -11.89 -4.76 12.02
N LYS A 531 -11.99 -6.10 11.98
CA LYS A 531 -11.57 -7.02 13.05
C LYS A 531 -10.08 -7.39 12.96
N GLY A 532 -9.37 -6.87 11.96
CA GLY A 532 -7.97 -7.22 11.71
C GLY A 532 -7.78 -8.59 11.08
N GLU A 533 -8.84 -9.15 10.47
CA GLU A 533 -8.75 -10.39 9.71
C GLU A 533 -8.22 -10.10 8.30
N ILE A 534 -7.38 -10.98 7.78
CA ILE A 534 -6.80 -10.87 6.44
C ILE A 534 -7.37 -11.98 5.56
N LEU A 535 -8.05 -11.60 4.48
CA LEU A 535 -8.54 -12.51 3.45
C LEU A 535 -7.62 -12.40 2.23
N THR A 536 -7.23 -13.52 1.63
CA THR A 536 -6.41 -13.54 0.41
C THR A 536 -6.98 -14.47 -0.66
N TRP A 537 -6.80 -14.11 -1.94
CA TRP A 537 -7.20 -14.94 -3.09
C TRP A 537 -6.40 -14.56 -4.34
N GLY A 538 -6.54 -15.35 -5.41
CA GLY A 538 -5.84 -15.18 -6.67
C GLY A 538 -4.70 -16.18 -6.87
N ALA A 539 -3.69 -15.79 -7.65
CA ALA A 539 -2.55 -16.63 -7.97
C ALA A 539 -1.63 -16.84 -6.77
N TRP A 540 -0.95 -17.98 -6.72
CA TRP A 540 -0.02 -18.31 -5.64
C TRP A 540 1.15 -17.31 -5.52
N SER A 541 1.60 -16.73 -6.65
CA SER A 541 2.56 -15.61 -6.71
C SER A 541 3.78 -15.77 -5.80
N SER A 542 4.46 -16.91 -5.86
CA SER A 542 5.62 -17.21 -4.97
C SER A 542 5.30 -17.15 -3.48
N GLY A 543 4.10 -17.58 -3.09
CA GLY A 543 3.64 -17.58 -1.71
C GLY A 543 3.01 -16.26 -1.24
N ALA A 544 2.75 -15.29 -2.13
CA ALA A 544 2.23 -13.97 -1.74
C ALA A 544 0.79 -14.00 -1.15
N LEU A 545 0.11 -15.16 -1.20
CA LEU A 545 -1.14 -15.39 -0.49
C LEU A 545 -0.95 -15.59 1.02
N GLY A 546 0.21 -16.04 1.49
CA GLY A 546 0.46 -16.19 2.93
C GLY A 546 -0.40 -17.25 3.62
N ASN A 547 -0.97 -18.19 2.86
CA ASN A 547 -1.96 -19.15 3.35
C ASN A 547 -1.36 -20.48 3.83
N TRP A 548 -0.04 -20.61 3.92
CA TRP A 548 0.60 -21.81 4.42
C TRP A 548 0.81 -21.74 5.94
N PRO A 549 0.77 -22.87 6.66
CA PRO A 549 1.17 -22.90 8.06
C PRO A 549 2.69 -22.69 8.17
N PRO A 550 3.17 -21.86 9.11
CA PRO A 550 4.60 -21.68 9.29
C PRO A 550 5.27 -22.93 9.88
N PRO A 551 6.59 -23.10 9.71
CA PRO A 551 7.32 -24.28 10.17
C PRO A 551 7.19 -24.57 11.67
N TRP A 552 7.11 -23.53 12.51
CA TRP A 552 7.04 -23.70 13.97
C TRP A 552 5.71 -24.27 14.46
N LEU A 553 4.63 -24.18 13.67
CA LEU A 553 3.34 -24.77 14.03
C LEU A 553 3.36 -26.31 13.98
N ARG A 554 4.26 -26.92 13.19
CA ARG A 554 4.35 -28.38 13.01
C ARG A 554 5.03 -29.14 14.16
N THR A 555 5.54 -28.44 15.18
CA THR A 555 6.33 -29.06 16.26
C THR A 555 5.50 -29.46 17.49
N ALA A 556 4.22 -29.08 17.58
CA ALA A 556 3.40 -29.35 18.75
C ALA A 556 2.82 -30.79 18.83
N ASP A 557 2.59 -31.46 17.70
CA ASP A 557 1.83 -32.73 17.66
C ASP A 557 2.68 -34.01 17.60
N THR A 558 4.01 -33.93 17.67
CA THR A 558 4.90 -35.12 17.55
C THR A 558 5.75 -35.41 18.79
N ALA A 559 5.51 -34.74 19.91
CA ALA A 559 6.16 -35.08 21.20
C ALA A 559 5.52 -36.28 21.94
N GLY A 560 4.56 -36.99 21.32
CA GLY A 560 3.75 -38.03 21.99
C GLY A 560 3.78 -39.43 21.37
N ALA A 561 4.57 -39.70 20.33
CA ALA A 561 4.66 -41.03 19.72
C ALA A 561 6.11 -41.51 19.72
N GLY A 562 6.51 -42.17 20.81
CA GLY A 562 7.80 -42.84 20.89
C GLY A 562 7.84 -44.08 20.00
N VAL A 563 8.89 -44.18 19.18
CA VAL A 563 9.53 -45.39 18.63
C VAL A 563 10.93 -44.92 18.25
N GLY A 564 12.05 -45.42 18.77
CA GLY A 564 12.51 -46.81 18.78
C GLY A 564 13.74 -46.87 17.87
N GLY A 565 14.86 -47.38 18.39
CA GLY A 565 16.21 -47.19 17.87
C GLY A 565 16.58 -47.88 16.54
N ASP A 566 17.76 -47.46 16.09
CA ASP A 566 18.82 -48.18 15.36
C ASP A 566 18.60 -48.88 14.00
N ALA A 567 19.60 -48.62 13.13
CA ALA A 567 20.20 -49.42 12.04
C ALA A 567 20.06 -48.75 10.66
N ALA A 568 21.11 -48.11 10.10
CA ALA A 568 22.29 -48.74 9.46
C ALA A 568 21.88 -49.63 8.27
N GLN A 569 22.05 -49.16 7.02
CA GLN A 569 23.16 -49.48 6.12
C GLN A 569 23.06 -50.85 5.43
N GLU A 570 23.48 -50.87 4.16
CA GLU A 570 23.70 -52.04 3.27
C GLU A 570 22.43 -52.69 2.66
N ALA A 571 22.41 -53.27 1.47
CA ALA A 571 23.21 -53.25 0.23
C ALA A 571 22.43 -54.17 -0.75
N HIS A 572 22.51 -53.96 -2.07
CA HIS A 572 23.02 -54.98 -3.02
C HIS A 572 22.77 -54.65 -4.50
N GLN A 573 23.90 -54.62 -5.22
CA GLN A 573 24.06 -54.94 -6.64
C GLN A 573 23.77 -56.42 -6.91
N VAL A 574 23.18 -56.75 -8.07
CA VAL A 574 23.51 -57.81 -9.07
C VAL A 574 22.71 -57.41 -10.35
N GLY A 575 23.16 -57.36 -11.61
CA GLY A 575 24.29 -57.93 -12.33
C GLY A 575 23.77 -58.81 -13.49
N GLU A 576 24.16 -58.50 -14.74
CA GLU A 576 24.14 -59.37 -15.94
C GLU A 576 22.79 -59.70 -16.63
N GLN A 577 22.59 -59.81 -17.97
CA GLN A 577 23.34 -59.74 -19.25
C GLN A 577 22.24 -59.42 -20.32
N GLY A 578 22.39 -58.57 -21.36
CA GLY A 578 23.23 -58.71 -22.56
C GLY A 578 22.35 -58.78 -23.84
N GLN A 579 22.45 -57.79 -24.74
CA GLN A 579 22.55 -57.88 -26.22
C GLN A 579 22.22 -56.54 -26.94
N GLU A 580 23.11 -56.18 -27.87
CA GLU A 580 23.18 -54.95 -28.66
C GLU A 580 22.17 -54.88 -29.82
N TYR A 581 21.75 -53.68 -30.24
CA TYR A 581 22.25 -53.00 -31.47
C TYR A 581 21.54 -51.65 -31.75
N GLN A 582 22.39 -50.62 -31.95
CA GLN A 582 22.29 -49.43 -32.81
C GLN A 582 21.06 -48.49 -32.81
N GLY A 583 21.32 -47.20 -32.55
CA GLY A 583 20.44 -46.11 -33.00
C GLY A 583 20.66 -44.74 -32.36
N ASP A 584 21.81 -44.13 -32.62
CA ASP A 584 22.05 -42.69 -32.82
C ASP A 584 21.53 -41.60 -31.83
N ARG A 585 22.50 -40.77 -31.41
CA ARG A 585 22.44 -39.35 -30.98
C ARG A 585 22.12 -39.01 -29.52
N GLY A 586 23.20 -38.56 -28.86
CA GLY A 586 23.23 -38.01 -27.53
C GLY A 586 22.73 -36.57 -27.43
N TRP A 587 22.31 -36.25 -26.21
CA TRP A 587 22.00 -34.90 -25.74
C TRP A 587 23.01 -34.58 -24.64
N PHE A 588 24.11 -33.93 -25.01
CA PHE A 588 24.96 -33.19 -24.08
C PHE A 588 24.66 -31.70 -24.22
N GLY A 589 24.62 -31.00 -23.09
CA GLY A 589 24.87 -29.55 -23.05
C GLY A 589 23.70 -28.71 -22.58
N ASN A 590 23.46 -28.68 -21.27
CA ASN A 590 22.86 -27.52 -20.62
C ASN A 590 23.94 -26.44 -20.48
N LEU A 591 24.03 -25.56 -21.48
CA LEU A 591 24.55 -24.21 -21.33
C LEU A 591 23.48 -23.24 -21.84
N VAL A 592 23.27 -22.20 -21.04
CA VAL A 592 22.25 -21.15 -21.12
C VAL A 592 22.40 -20.30 -22.40
N PRO A 593 21.30 -19.72 -22.91
CA PRO A 593 21.36 -18.26 -23.09
C PRO A 593 20.10 -17.50 -22.62
N LEU A 594 20.37 -16.24 -22.26
CA LEU A 594 19.51 -15.17 -21.77
C LEU A 594 18.40 -14.74 -22.78
N PRO A 595 17.33 -14.07 -22.32
CA PRO A 595 16.24 -13.61 -23.18
C PRO A 595 16.54 -12.28 -23.87
N SER A 596 16.19 -12.18 -25.16
CA SER A 596 16.19 -10.94 -25.94
C SER A 596 14.78 -10.33 -26.04
N MET A 597 14.71 -9.00 -26.03
CA MET A 597 13.49 -8.21 -26.15
C MET A 597 12.90 -8.11 -27.58
N PHE A 598 11.60 -7.79 -27.63
CA PHE A 598 10.75 -7.21 -28.68
C PHE A 598 10.43 -8.00 -29.98
N ARG A 599 9.11 -8.24 -30.22
CA ARG A 599 8.25 -7.52 -31.19
C ARG A 599 6.86 -8.17 -31.29
N ALA A 600 5.79 -7.37 -31.26
CA ALA A 600 4.41 -7.76 -31.64
C ALA A 600 4.08 -7.25 -33.07
N PRO A 601 2.89 -7.46 -33.66
CA PRO A 601 1.82 -8.45 -33.40
C PRO A 601 1.29 -9.14 -34.69
N GLN A 602 0.43 -10.15 -34.58
CA GLN A 602 -0.71 -10.31 -35.51
C GLN A 602 -1.91 -11.02 -34.87
N ARG A 603 -3.08 -10.59 -35.34
CA ARG A 603 -4.46 -10.84 -34.88
C ARG A 603 -4.91 -12.29 -35.06
N GLY A 604 -5.86 -12.73 -34.23
CA GLY A 604 -6.71 -13.89 -34.50
C GLY A 604 -7.72 -14.14 -33.39
N ALA A 605 -8.99 -13.82 -33.65
CA ALA A 605 -10.12 -13.97 -32.76
C ALA A 605 -10.44 -15.44 -32.40
N PHE A 606 -10.91 -15.71 -31.18
CA PHE A 606 -11.74 -16.88 -30.89
C PHE A 606 -12.73 -16.62 -29.76
N GLN A 607 -14.03 -16.72 -30.10
CA GLN A 607 -15.16 -16.84 -29.18
C GLN A 607 -15.26 -18.28 -28.63
N PRO A 608 -15.86 -18.48 -27.44
CA PRO A 608 -16.01 -19.79 -26.81
C PRO A 608 -17.22 -20.54 -27.36
N ARG A 609 -17.11 -21.88 -27.48
CA ARG A 609 -18.26 -22.78 -27.68
C ARG A 609 -18.47 -23.65 -26.45
N ILE A 610 -19.73 -23.68 -26.03
CA ILE A 610 -20.34 -24.46 -24.95
C ILE A 610 -20.52 -25.93 -25.37
N GLY A 611 -20.23 -26.83 -24.43
CA GLY A 611 -21.03 -28.02 -24.12
C GLY A 611 -20.82 -29.30 -24.94
N PHE A 612 -20.47 -30.41 -24.26
CA PHE A 612 -21.15 -31.70 -24.45
C PHE A 612 -20.89 -32.63 -23.24
N ALA A 613 -21.98 -33.15 -22.67
CA ALA A 613 -21.99 -34.14 -21.60
C ALA A 613 -21.78 -35.57 -22.15
N GLY A 614 -21.20 -36.48 -21.36
CA GLY A 614 -21.19 -37.90 -21.72
C GLY A 614 -20.42 -38.87 -20.81
N ARG A 615 -21.18 -39.48 -19.88
CA ARG A 615 -21.06 -40.85 -19.32
C ARG A 615 -19.93 -41.18 -18.34
N GLY A 616 -20.36 -41.67 -17.16
CA GLY A 616 -19.52 -42.09 -16.05
C GLY A 616 -19.07 -43.55 -16.07
N ARG A 617 -18.25 -43.88 -15.08
CA ARG A 617 -17.93 -45.24 -14.64
C ARG A 617 -17.71 -45.24 -13.13
N VAL A 618 -18.34 -46.20 -12.45
CA VAL A 618 -18.38 -46.35 -10.99
C VAL A 618 -17.20 -47.21 -10.50
N GLY A 619 -16.54 -46.76 -9.43
CA GLY A 619 -16.14 -47.59 -8.30
C GLY A 619 -14.74 -48.23 -8.28
N ARG A 620 -13.81 -47.64 -7.51
CA ARG A 620 -12.93 -48.40 -6.61
C ARG A 620 -12.60 -47.57 -5.37
N ALA A 621 -13.01 -48.05 -4.20
CA ALA A 621 -12.70 -47.44 -2.92
C ALA A 621 -11.19 -47.52 -2.65
N GLY A 622 -10.57 -46.38 -2.37
CA GLY A 622 -9.14 -46.29 -2.08
C GLY A 622 -8.87 -45.23 -1.00
N ALA A 623 -8.38 -45.73 0.14
CA ALA A 623 -7.61 -45.07 1.21
C ALA A 623 -8.00 -43.66 1.69
N ALA A 624 -8.09 -43.52 3.02
CA ALA A 624 -8.15 -42.22 3.69
C ALA A 624 -7.03 -41.29 3.19
N PRO A 625 -7.31 -40.01 2.91
CA PRO A 625 -6.31 -39.09 2.37
C PRO A 625 -5.22 -38.89 3.42
N ARG A 626 -3.99 -39.27 3.06
CA ARG A 626 -2.79 -38.73 3.70
C ARG A 626 -2.90 -37.21 3.56
N SER A 627 -2.77 -36.47 4.66
CA SER A 627 -2.84 -35.01 4.68
C SER A 627 -1.96 -34.43 3.56
N ALA A 628 -2.60 -33.93 2.49
CA ALA A 628 -1.91 -33.28 1.39
C ALA A 628 -1.16 -32.08 1.95
N GLY A 629 0.12 -31.92 1.59
CA GLY A 629 0.81 -30.66 1.83
C GLY A 629 0.05 -29.50 1.16
N PRO A 630 0.19 -28.26 1.65
CA PRO A 630 -0.52 -27.13 1.05
C PRO A 630 -0.13 -27.01 -0.43
N SER A 631 -1.14 -26.91 -1.31
CA SER A 631 -0.90 -26.84 -2.75
C SER A 631 -0.39 -25.46 -3.17
N GLN A 632 0.34 -25.40 -4.27
CA GLN A 632 0.74 -24.15 -4.94
C GLN A 632 -0.34 -23.64 -5.90
N ASP A 633 -1.59 -24.10 -5.72
CA ASP A 633 -2.68 -23.77 -6.62
C ASP A 633 -3.21 -22.36 -6.38
N ASN A 634 -3.86 -21.83 -7.41
CA ASN A 634 -4.59 -20.57 -7.29
C ASN A 634 -5.77 -20.73 -6.32
N VAL A 635 -5.99 -19.71 -5.50
CA VAL A 635 -7.12 -19.63 -4.57
C VAL A 635 -8.24 -18.84 -5.23
N ALA A 636 -9.35 -19.49 -5.56
CA ALA A 636 -10.43 -18.87 -6.32
C ALA A 636 -11.26 -17.85 -5.50
N THR A 637 -11.46 -18.12 -4.21
CA THR A 637 -12.34 -17.32 -3.34
C THR A 637 -11.58 -16.73 -2.15
N PRO A 638 -11.98 -15.54 -1.65
CA PRO A 638 -11.36 -14.91 -0.47
C PRO A 638 -11.26 -15.87 0.71
N THR A 639 -10.02 -16.22 1.08
CA THR A 639 -9.73 -17.20 2.13
C THR A 639 -9.01 -16.53 3.29
N LEU A 640 -9.47 -16.80 4.52
CA LEU A 640 -8.86 -16.25 5.74
C LEU A 640 -7.45 -16.83 5.95
N ILE A 641 -6.48 -15.97 6.23
CA ILE A 641 -5.14 -16.36 6.66
C ILE A 641 -4.90 -15.92 8.10
N HIS A 642 -4.02 -16.63 8.78
CA HIS A 642 -3.67 -16.37 10.18
C HIS A 642 -2.20 -15.98 10.31
N ILE A 643 -1.96 -14.96 11.12
CA ILE A 643 -0.61 -14.59 11.54
C ILE A 643 -0.30 -15.39 12.81
N HIS A 644 0.75 -16.20 12.73
CA HIS A 644 1.21 -17.03 13.85
C HIS A 644 2.57 -16.49 14.32
N PRO A 645 2.60 -15.68 15.40
CA PRO A 645 3.85 -15.19 15.95
C PRO A 645 4.83 -16.34 16.25
N GLU A 646 6.12 -16.10 16.02
CA GLU A 646 7.16 -17.06 16.39
C GLU A 646 7.20 -17.22 17.93
N PRO A 647 7.44 -18.43 18.44
CA PRO A 647 7.65 -18.63 19.87
C PRO A 647 8.84 -17.80 20.35
N ALA A 648 8.68 -17.15 21.51
CA ALA A 648 9.74 -16.34 22.11
C ALA A 648 10.97 -17.22 22.40
N LYS A 649 12.18 -16.71 22.11
CA LYS A 649 13.41 -17.36 22.58
C LYS A 649 13.50 -17.23 24.10
N GLU A 650 14.16 -18.18 24.76
CA GLU A 650 14.39 -18.12 26.22
C GLU A 650 14.97 -16.75 26.61
N GLY A 651 14.25 -16.01 27.47
CA GLY A 651 14.63 -14.67 27.94
C GLY A 651 13.97 -13.49 27.21
N GLU A 652 13.20 -13.69 26.14
CA GLU A 652 12.36 -12.63 25.55
C GLU A 652 10.92 -12.69 26.12
N GLU A 653 10.36 -11.54 26.53
CA GLU A 653 8.93 -11.43 26.85
C GLU A 653 8.11 -11.84 25.62
N GLY A 654 7.48 -13.01 25.66
CA GLY A 654 6.55 -13.45 24.62
C GLY A 654 5.36 -12.49 24.54
N SER A 655 4.92 -12.12 23.33
CA SER A 655 3.69 -11.32 23.21
C SER A 655 2.51 -12.20 23.59
N SER A 656 1.84 -11.87 24.70
CA SER A 656 0.68 -12.60 25.20
C SER A 656 -0.64 -12.12 24.56
N GLY A 657 -0.56 -11.26 23.55
CA GLY A 657 -1.71 -10.65 22.88
C GLY A 657 -2.09 -11.38 21.60
N THR A 658 -3.35 -11.27 21.20
CA THR A 658 -3.82 -11.78 19.90
C THR A 658 -3.35 -10.82 18.81
N PRO A 659 -2.72 -11.31 17.72
CA PRO A 659 -2.27 -10.44 16.63
C PRO A 659 -3.48 -9.79 15.95
N PHE A 660 -3.44 -8.48 15.78
CA PHE A 660 -4.46 -7.69 15.10
C PHE A 660 -3.81 -6.90 13.97
N ALA A 661 -4.18 -7.20 12.72
CA ALA A 661 -3.71 -6.44 11.56
C ALA A 661 -4.50 -5.13 11.43
N PHE A 662 -3.79 -4.01 11.22
CA PHE A 662 -4.43 -2.71 11.04
C PHE A 662 -4.09 -2.04 9.70
N ASP A 663 -3.08 -2.55 8.99
CA ASP A 663 -2.75 -2.13 7.63
C ASP A 663 -2.28 -3.34 6.80
N LEU A 664 -2.55 -3.30 5.50
CA LEU A 664 -2.30 -4.38 4.55
C LEU A 664 -1.94 -3.79 3.19
N VAL A 665 -0.82 -4.22 2.60
CA VAL A 665 -0.38 -3.77 1.26
C VAL A 665 0.25 -4.89 0.45
N PHE A 666 -0.26 -5.08 -0.76
CA PHE A 666 0.23 -6.01 -1.76
C PHE A 666 0.70 -5.21 -2.97
N ALA A 667 1.75 -5.70 -3.63
CA ALA A 667 2.20 -5.22 -4.93
C ALA A 667 3.03 -6.34 -5.58
N GLY A 668 3.20 -6.32 -6.91
CA GLY A 668 4.02 -7.32 -7.58
C GLY A 668 3.64 -8.74 -7.11
N TRP A 669 4.64 -9.50 -6.65
CA TRP A 669 4.49 -10.83 -6.06
C TRP A 669 4.86 -10.88 -4.57
N HIS A 670 4.53 -9.83 -3.82
CA HIS A 670 4.82 -9.76 -2.39
C HIS A 670 3.72 -9.01 -1.63
N SER A 671 3.70 -9.25 -0.33
CA SER A 671 2.62 -8.86 0.55
C SER A 671 3.18 -8.49 1.92
N SER A 672 2.58 -7.49 2.55
CA SER A 672 2.95 -7.05 3.89
C SER A 672 1.74 -6.62 4.70
N ALA A 673 1.82 -6.80 6.02
CA ALA A 673 0.84 -6.33 6.98
C ALA A 673 1.52 -5.64 8.17
N LEU A 674 0.86 -4.60 8.69
CA LEU A 674 1.18 -4.03 10.00
C LEU A 674 0.25 -4.63 11.05
N VAL A 675 0.85 -5.13 12.11
CA VAL A 675 0.17 -5.92 13.14
C VAL A 675 0.52 -5.38 14.51
N MET A 676 -0.46 -5.26 15.39
CA MET A 676 -0.22 -4.97 16.80
C MET A 676 -0.70 -6.13 17.66
N ASP A 677 -0.16 -6.24 18.88
CA ASP A 677 -0.66 -7.18 19.88
C ASP A 677 -1.89 -6.55 20.54
N ALA A 678 -3.09 -7.03 20.19
CA ALA A 678 -4.30 -6.60 20.88
C ALA A 678 -4.36 -7.25 22.27
N PRO A 679 -4.87 -6.54 23.30
CA PRO A 679 -5.10 -7.14 24.61
C PRO A 679 -6.07 -8.32 24.46
N ALA A 680 -5.81 -9.41 25.19
CA ALA A 680 -6.72 -10.56 25.21
C ALA A 680 -8.13 -10.06 25.55
N SER A 681 -9.11 -10.38 24.71
CA SER A 681 -10.51 -10.08 25.01
C SER A 681 -10.82 -10.66 26.38
N ALA A 682 -11.18 -9.80 27.34
CA ALA A 682 -11.72 -10.28 28.60
C ALA A 682 -12.90 -11.19 28.23
N SER A 683 -12.80 -12.48 28.54
CA SER A 683 -13.90 -13.41 28.37
C SER A 683 -15.06 -12.85 29.19
N SER A 684 -16.07 -12.30 28.49
CA SER A 684 -17.30 -11.78 29.07
C SER A 684 -18.11 -12.89 29.71
#